data_AF-A0A024GD50-F1
#
_entry.id   AF-A0A024GD50-F1
#
_cell.length_a   1.000
_cell.length_b   1.000
_cell.length_c   1.000
_cell.angle_alpha   90.00
_cell.angle_beta   90.00
_cell.angle_gamma   90.00
#
_symmetry.space_group_name_H-M   'P 1'
#
loop_
_entity.id
_entity.type
_entity.pdbx_description
1 polymer ?
#
loop_
_entity_poly.entity_id
_entity_poly.type
_entity_poly.pdbx_seq_one_letter_code
_entity_poly.pdbx_strand_id
1 'polypeptide(L)'
;MIASNGKVWLWLALRVVGIVKGGIYDSWKPHEYCNDLDHIESTRIEPLTLAEQHQVESLLQVQVLARHGSRAPYGRIFCWDEKKNNPMNAQWNCSTTSVSSQNIAVKSSAAGYGRLFRKHYTKGLNILKGDCVVGGLLPEGREQHAFNGLYLREAYIGPSPFNLFKTANISSIDTRRIYLRSDDQERTLGSGQVLFDAFFPPDASESKALGDLLQWNVADYSTDHINANENICPMMNYIADLSSTSKTFHDHITSRPVLELEERFSASVGNFSWNTVLECLSVARCNNLPLPNGVDEALFTRIFQEVELRQGLFLTFNDSWYSKVAMQPLFRDMINNIDDAIGNEENYAKLAIFMGHDATLMPFLAALQRDNWNKTWTPYAGAFVLELYKTTNGHAVRALYKGKPIKIPDCKHSLCDVKTFLRSLDYARSPRTCTEPTTGILASSSQHLFWYRYFAPFILAIIIVFNFERRLQSEKEEKNHNKLETKDDMPLTELTPPEKPSEEECCGRDCPNCVFLVYQEKLLEYEKWIQKLRNPNLLNENRPQPATRYQIAYLDPNQLTASQHQWMDENQDTEFQVVENQLIAPDHPTQDGWTRSVRHIEFAISERQKNRLTNQCAINFAVYVPNSPTQVDRLLKILNADGNQLFQATRNASIQKFNPREFKNTRKRLIPKPFEHIANIREALSWTFDLESTPPSSFMSGLSAFCTDPKEIELLNQPDAVQQLQAQRPESTNVSIIKVMEQLSSLSLDFASLYQIAPFNPPRYYTISSSLEFDRNAISITLGYRYHSDVERGRCCSCYLSAIKAKDKVRGAMYQSLFVYPDTNQPIIMVGAGTGIAPFRALIQQLRVEKSNKNRSRPTHLYYGCNGDIDFLYKKEIEDACAKGVLSSLHVSYSQPSSESQGFYVQDELLAQKAFIRSHLLHDKGLLYVCGSRVLGQYIRQTLETILDINVLDALMHRNQVIFETW
;
A
#
# COMPACT_ATOMS: atom_id res chain seq x y z
N MET A 1 36.50 1.13 -41.75
CA MET A 1 35.20 0.54 -42.12
C MET A 1 35.18 -1.00 -42.29
N ILE A 2 36.20 -1.78 -41.90
CA ILE A 2 36.10 -3.27 -41.85
C ILE A 2 36.67 -3.90 -40.56
N ALA A 3 37.26 -3.13 -39.63
CA ALA A 3 37.96 -3.68 -38.47
C ALA A 3 37.14 -3.81 -37.17
N SER A 4 35.89 -3.33 -37.10
CA SER A 4 35.07 -3.34 -35.86
C SER A 4 34.07 -4.50 -35.76
N ASN A 5 33.77 -5.20 -36.86
CA ASN A 5 32.83 -6.33 -36.85
C ASN A 5 33.44 -7.62 -36.25
N GLY A 6 34.77 -7.75 -36.18
CA GLY A 6 35.43 -8.98 -35.74
C GLY A 6 35.25 -9.32 -34.25
N LYS A 7 34.97 -8.34 -33.38
CA LYS A 7 34.82 -8.58 -31.92
C LYS A 7 33.44 -9.10 -31.53
N VAL A 8 32.39 -8.75 -32.28
CA VAL A 8 31.03 -9.29 -32.07
C VAL A 8 30.98 -10.76 -32.50
N TRP A 9 31.61 -11.10 -33.63
CA TRP A 9 31.74 -12.47 -34.08
C TRP A 9 32.60 -13.35 -33.16
N LEU A 10 33.64 -12.79 -32.51
CA LEU A 10 34.45 -13.54 -31.54
C LEU A 10 33.68 -13.82 -30.23
N TRP A 11 32.80 -12.92 -29.81
CA TRP A 11 31.91 -13.12 -28.66
C TRP A 11 30.81 -14.16 -28.93
N LEU A 12 30.21 -14.14 -30.13
CA LEU A 12 29.28 -15.18 -30.60
C LEU A 12 29.99 -16.53 -30.79
N ALA A 13 31.21 -16.56 -31.34
CA ALA A 13 31.97 -17.78 -31.57
C ALA A 13 32.44 -18.47 -30.27
N LEU A 14 32.69 -17.71 -29.20
CA LEU A 14 33.09 -18.27 -27.90
C LEU A 14 31.94 -19.01 -27.18
N ARG A 15 30.66 -18.76 -27.52
CA ARG A 15 29.53 -19.58 -27.04
C ARG A 15 29.34 -20.90 -27.81
N VAL A 16 29.85 -21.00 -29.05
CA VAL A 16 29.65 -22.19 -29.91
C VAL A 16 30.48 -23.41 -29.47
N VAL A 17 31.45 -23.25 -28.57
CA VAL A 17 32.32 -24.37 -28.11
C VAL A 17 31.89 -24.94 -26.74
N GLY A 18 30.84 -24.39 -26.12
CA GLY A 18 30.18 -25.06 -24.99
C GLY A 18 29.20 -26.10 -25.51
N ILE A 19 29.29 -27.35 -25.03
CA ILE A 19 28.24 -28.36 -25.23
C ILE A 19 26.93 -27.75 -24.71
N VAL A 20 26.09 -27.21 -25.60
CA VAL A 20 24.75 -26.70 -25.25
C VAL A 20 23.94 -27.93 -24.89
N LYS A 21 23.82 -28.20 -23.58
CA LYS A 21 22.74 -29.07 -23.10
C LYS A 21 21.44 -28.40 -23.50
N GLY A 22 20.68 -29.06 -24.38
CA GLY A 22 19.41 -28.51 -24.84
C GLY A 22 18.51 -28.12 -23.67
N GLY A 23 17.97 -26.91 -23.73
CA GLY A 23 17.00 -26.41 -22.77
C GLY A 23 15.68 -27.15 -22.85
N ILE A 24 14.88 -27.01 -21.80
CA ILE A 24 13.58 -27.69 -21.65
C ILE A 24 12.61 -27.27 -22.76
N TYR A 25 12.77 -26.04 -23.25
CA TYR A 25 11.88 -25.40 -24.22
C TYR A 25 12.48 -25.28 -25.62
N ASP A 26 13.58 -25.96 -25.92
CA ASP A 26 14.25 -25.81 -27.23
C ASP A 26 13.37 -26.25 -28.41
N SER A 27 12.37 -27.11 -28.17
CA SER A 27 11.38 -27.51 -29.16
C SER A 27 10.20 -26.55 -29.29
N TRP A 28 10.07 -25.57 -28.40
CA TRP A 28 9.01 -24.57 -28.42
C TRP A 28 9.47 -23.34 -29.19
N LYS A 29 8.53 -22.60 -29.77
CA LYS A 29 8.83 -21.31 -30.38
C LYS A 29 9.47 -20.36 -29.33
N PRO A 30 10.45 -19.55 -29.72
CA PRO A 30 10.94 -18.45 -28.90
C PRO A 30 9.79 -17.57 -28.44
N HIS A 31 9.76 -17.27 -27.13
CA HIS A 31 8.67 -16.50 -26.55
C HIS A 31 9.05 -15.04 -26.43
N GLU A 32 8.31 -14.17 -27.10
CA GLU A 32 8.65 -12.75 -27.25
C GLU A 32 8.85 -12.05 -25.90
N TYR A 33 8.04 -12.37 -24.89
CA TYR A 33 8.18 -11.80 -23.54
C TYR A 33 9.59 -11.95 -22.96
N CYS A 34 10.29 -13.06 -23.25
CA CYS A 34 11.60 -13.33 -22.67
C CYS A 34 12.67 -12.41 -23.24
N ASN A 35 12.52 -11.96 -24.49
CA ASN A 35 13.51 -11.19 -25.24
C ASN A 35 14.92 -11.80 -25.07
N ASP A 36 15.00 -13.10 -25.31
CA ASP A 36 16.25 -13.84 -25.10
C ASP A 36 17.37 -13.27 -25.98
N LEU A 37 18.60 -13.59 -25.61
CA LEU A 37 19.80 -13.05 -26.25
C LEU A 37 19.96 -13.51 -27.71
N ASP A 38 19.31 -14.59 -28.12
CA ASP A 38 19.36 -15.07 -29.51
C ASP A 38 18.46 -14.22 -30.42
N HIS A 39 17.42 -13.60 -29.86
CA HIS A 39 16.45 -12.76 -30.58
C HIS A 39 16.56 -11.26 -30.27
N ILE A 40 17.46 -10.87 -29.35
CA ILE A 40 17.68 -9.48 -28.93
C ILE A 40 18.00 -8.55 -30.10
N GLU A 41 18.61 -9.06 -31.17
CA GLU A 41 18.94 -8.33 -32.40
C GLU A 41 17.71 -7.67 -33.04
N SER A 42 16.51 -8.22 -32.83
CA SER A 42 15.26 -7.65 -33.31
C SER A 42 14.91 -6.30 -32.68
N THR A 43 15.58 -5.91 -31.59
CA THR A 43 15.42 -4.63 -30.89
C THR A 43 16.34 -3.52 -31.40
N ARG A 44 17.24 -3.83 -32.35
CA ARG A 44 18.14 -2.86 -32.97
C ARG A 44 17.35 -1.72 -33.61
N ILE A 45 17.83 -0.49 -33.42
CA ILE A 45 17.20 0.72 -33.97
C ILE A 45 17.22 0.68 -35.50
N GLU A 46 16.04 0.72 -36.11
CA GLU A 46 15.88 0.79 -37.55
C GLU A 46 16.28 2.19 -38.07
N PRO A 47 17.17 2.29 -39.07
CA PRO A 47 17.59 3.58 -39.62
C PRO A 47 16.42 4.29 -40.33
N LEU A 48 16.54 5.59 -40.55
CA LEU A 48 15.59 6.32 -41.39
C LEU A 48 15.61 5.77 -42.82
N THR A 49 14.43 5.67 -43.43
CA THR A 49 14.33 5.35 -44.86
C THR A 49 14.97 6.48 -45.70
N LEU A 50 15.38 6.18 -46.94
CA LEU A 50 15.93 7.20 -47.82
C LEU A 50 14.99 8.40 -47.99
N ALA A 51 13.68 8.17 -48.09
CA ALA A 51 12.70 9.24 -48.22
C ALA A 51 12.60 10.13 -46.96
N GLU A 52 12.75 9.55 -45.77
CA GLU A 52 12.78 10.31 -44.51
C GLU A 52 14.10 11.06 -44.34
N GLN A 53 15.24 10.46 -44.73
CA GLN A 53 16.56 11.11 -44.68
C GLN A 53 16.60 12.42 -45.49
N HIS A 54 15.90 12.50 -46.62
CA HIS A 54 15.81 13.74 -47.42
C HIS A 54 14.95 14.83 -46.77
N GLN A 55 14.15 14.50 -45.74
CA GLN A 55 13.27 15.45 -45.05
C GLN A 55 13.90 16.02 -43.76
N VAL A 56 14.92 15.35 -43.22
CA VAL A 56 15.57 15.73 -41.96
C VAL A 56 16.93 16.38 -42.20
N GLU A 57 17.24 17.42 -41.43
CA GLU A 57 18.54 18.10 -41.45
C GLU A 57 19.49 17.52 -40.40
N SER A 58 18.97 17.28 -39.18
CA SER A 58 19.75 16.76 -38.05
C SER A 58 18.86 16.14 -36.97
N LEU A 59 19.45 15.26 -36.16
CA LEU A 59 18.85 14.71 -34.94
C LEU A 59 19.17 15.64 -33.75
N LEU A 60 18.14 16.08 -33.02
CA LEU A 60 18.28 17.02 -31.90
C LEU A 60 18.27 16.32 -30.54
N GLN A 61 17.33 15.40 -30.32
CA GLN A 61 17.12 14.74 -29.04
C GLN A 61 16.67 13.29 -29.23
N VAL A 62 17.07 12.42 -28.29
CA VAL A 62 16.55 11.07 -28.14
C VAL A 62 16.07 10.87 -26.70
N GLN A 63 14.85 10.37 -26.55
CA GLN A 63 14.30 9.96 -25.26
C GLN A 63 14.00 8.46 -25.28
N VAL A 64 14.49 7.72 -24.30
CA VAL A 64 14.34 6.26 -24.17
C VAL A 64 13.50 5.96 -22.95
N LEU A 65 12.42 5.18 -23.10
CA LEU A 65 11.65 4.61 -22.00
C LEU A 65 11.75 3.09 -22.07
N ALA A 66 12.42 2.47 -21.09
CA ALA A 66 12.70 1.04 -21.10
C ALA A 66 12.18 0.33 -19.84
N ARG A 67 11.64 -0.87 -20.05
CA ARG A 67 11.38 -1.85 -18.98
C ARG A 67 12.70 -2.50 -18.58
N HIS A 68 12.88 -2.84 -17.31
CA HIS A 68 14.02 -3.66 -16.87
C HIS A 68 14.16 -5.01 -17.63
N GLY A 69 15.34 -5.60 -17.56
CA GLY A 69 15.65 -6.92 -18.11
C GLY A 69 15.10 -8.09 -17.28
N SER A 70 15.47 -9.30 -17.69
CA SER A 70 15.16 -10.57 -17.00
C SER A 70 15.55 -10.54 -15.52
N ARG A 71 14.68 -11.07 -14.65
CA ARG A 71 14.80 -10.93 -13.19
C ARG A 71 14.19 -12.13 -12.46
N ALA A 72 14.59 -12.33 -11.21
CA ALA A 72 14.01 -13.32 -10.29
C ALA A 72 12.57 -12.92 -9.86
N PRO A 73 11.73 -13.83 -9.31
CA PRO A 73 10.33 -13.52 -8.97
C PRO A 73 10.15 -12.23 -8.17
N TYR A 74 9.20 -11.36 -8.53
CA TYR A 74 9.06 -10.03 -7.92
C TYR A 74 8.52 -10.03 -6.48
N GLY A 75 8.01 -11.16 -5.99
CA GLY A 75 7.37 -11.29 -4.69
C GLY A 75 7.33 -12.74 -4.21
N ARG A 76 6.98 -12.97 -2.94
CA ARG A 76 6.53 -14.30 -2.48
C ARG A 76 5.10 -14.51 -2.96
N ILE A 77 4.95 -15.07 -4.15
CA ILE A 77 3.63 -15.26 -4.78
C ILE A 77 3.23 -16.73 -4.82
N PHE A 78 1.92 -16.97 -4.85
CA PHE A 78 1.38 -18.29 -5.15
C PHE A 78 1.34 -18.50 -6.66
N CYS A 79 1.90 -19.61 -7.13
CA CYS A 79 1.84 -19.99 -8.54
C CYS A 79 0.74 -21.02 -8.79
N TRP A 80 0.96 -22.21 -8.23
CA TRP A 80 0.04 -23.33 -8.36
C TRP A 80 0.32 -24.37 -7.27
N ASP A 81 -0.63 -25.28 -7.06
CA ASP A 81 -0.60 -26.30 -6.01
C ASP A 81 0.55 -27.30 -6.19
N GLU A 82 0.93 -27.61 -7.44
CA GLU A 82 2.06 -28.49 -7.72
C GLU A 82 3.38 -27.92 -7.17
N LYS A 83 3.92 -28.54 -6.12
CA LYS A 83 5.19 -28.11 -5.50
C LYS A 83 6.40 -28.38 -6.40
N LYS A 84 6.32 -29.45 -7.20
CA LYS A 84 7.33 -29.82 -8.19
C LYS A 84 7.23 -28.82 -9.35
N ASN A 85 8.37 -28.39 -9.89
CA ASN A 85 8.43 -27.44 -11.00
C ASN A 85 7.79 -26.06 -10.70
N ASN A 86 7.62 -25.71 -9.42
CA ASN A 86 7.20 -24.37 -9.04
C ASN A 86 8.42 -23.42 -9.05
N PRO A 87 8.39 -22.31 -9.82
CA PRO A 87 9.53 -21.40 -9.96
C PRO A 87 9.93 -20.72 -8.64
N MET A 88 9.02 -20.62 -7.67
CA MET A 88 9.33 -20.09 -6.34
C MET A 88 10.25 -21.01 -5.53
N ASN A 89 10.34 -22.29 -5.89
CA ASN A 89 11.17 -23.28 -5.21
C ASN A 89 12.56 -23.47 -5.85
N ALA A 90 12.81 -22.83 -7.00
CA ALA A 90 14.07 -22.88 -7.72
C ALA A 90 15.20 -22.19 -6.94
N GLN A 91 16.44 -22.57 -7.26
CA GLN A 91 17.63 -21.88 -6.77
C GLN A 91 17.98 -20.75 -7.74
N TRP A 92 17.96 -19.52 -7.22
CA TRP A 92 18.21 -18.29 -7.95
C TRP A 92 19.64 -17.81 -7.68
N ASN A 93 20.39 -17.53 -8.75
CA ASN A 93 21.75 -17.00 -8.68
C ASN A 93 21.83 -15.64 -9.35
N CYS A 94 22.19 -14.62 -8.58
CA CYS A 94 22.37 -13.26 -9.03
C CYS A 94 23.86 -12.92 -8.93
N SER A 95 24.48 -12.54 -10.05
CA SER A 95 25.91 -12.19 -10.11
C SER A 95 26.23 -10.84 -9.45
N THR A 96 25.24 -10.18 -8.86
CA THR A 96 25.27 -8.76 -8.53
C THR A 96 25.56 -8.56 -7.06
N THR A 97 26.80 -8.19 -6.76
CA THR A 97 27.15 -7.71 -5.42
C THR A 97 26.79 -6.24 -5.31
N SER A 98 25.70 -5.93 -4.60
CA SER A 98 25.40 -4.54 -4.27
C SER A 98 26.47 -4.03 -3.31
N VAL A 99 27.19 -3.00 -3.73
CA VAL A 99 28.11 -2.25 -2.88
C VAL A 99 27.52 -0.86 -2.64
N SER A 100 27.59 -0.39 -1.40
CA SER A 100 27.13 0.95 -1.03
C SER A 100 28.28 1.69 -0.34
N SER A 101 28.29 3.01 -0.49
CA SER A 101 29.16 3.91 0.28
C SER A 101 28.39 5.19 0.57
N GLN A 102 28.70 5.83 1.68
CA GLN A 102 28.12 7.11 2.08
C GLN A 102 29.20 8.19 2.03
N ASN A 103 28.79 9.41 1.66
CA ASN A 103 29.65 10.58 1.83
C ASN A 103 29.59 11.03 3.30
N ILE A 104 30.67 10.80 4.04
CA ILE A 104 30.73 11.03 5.49
C ILE A 104 31.29 12.44 5.80
N ALA A 105 31.96 13.10 4.83
CA ALA A 105 32.65 14.36 5.03
C ALA A 105 31.87 15.54 4.41
N VAL A 106 30.98 16.15 5.20
CA VAL A 106 30.13 17.29 4.75
C VAL A 106 30.89 18.64 4.77
N LYS A 107 32.07 18.72 5.41
CA LYS A 107 32.74 20.01 5.70
C LYS A 107 34.24 20.10 5.37
N SER A 108 34.86 19.12 4.69
CA SER A 108 36.28 19.21 4.33
C SER A 108 36.50 19.18 2.82
N SER A 109 37.62 19.74 2.37
CA SER A 109 38.17 19.55 1.02
C SER A 109 38.49 18.09 0.68
N ALA A 110 38.30 17.16 1.62
CA ALA A 110 38.32 15.71 1.43
C ALA A 110 36.90 15.15 1.26
N ALA A 111 36.10 15.74 0.37
CA ALA A 111 34.89 15.11 -0.11
C ALA A 111 35.26 13.76 -0.72
N GLY A 112 34.72 12.67 -0.17
CA GLY A 112 35.08 11.32 -0.58
C GLY A 112 34.05 10.31 -0.12
N TYR A 113 33.78 9.32 -0.95
CA TYR A 113 33.03 8.14 -0.55
C TYR A 113 33.84 7.38 0.50
N GLY A 114 33.21 7.03 1.62
CA GLY A 114 33.82 6.17 2.63
C GLY A 114 34.09 4.76 2.10
N ARG A 115 34.35 3.81 3.02
CA ARG A 115 34.57 2.40 2.64
C ARG A 115 33.35 1.85 1.88
N LEU A 116 33.61 1.01 0.88
CA LEU A 116 32.55 0.26 0.20
C LEU A 116 32.09 -0.89 1.11
N PHE A 117 30.78 -0.98 1.33
CA PHE A 117 30.13 -2.06 2.07
C PHE A 117 29.40 -2.98 1.11
N ARG A 118 29.70 -4.28 1.17
CA ARG A 118 29.02 -5.30 0.36
C ARG A 118 27.81 -5.84 1.11
N LYS A 119 26.66 -5.87 0.45
CA LYS A 119 25.47 -6.58 0.93
C LYS A 119 25.63 -8.09 0.68
N HIS A 120 25.38 -8.90 1.70
CA HIS A 120 25.40 -10.37 1.60
C HIS A 120 24.20 -10.96 2.34
N TYR A 121 23.55 -11.96 1.76
CA TYR A 121 22.39 -12.61 2.36
C TYR A 121 22.78 -13.75 3.31
N THR A 122 22.14 -13.79 4.48
CA THR A 122 22.31 -14.90 5.41
C THR A 122 21.62 -16.16 4.87
N LYS A 123 22.36 -17.26 4.78
CA LYS A 123 21.87 -18.53 4.25
C LYS A 123 20.60 -18.97 4.99
N GLY A 124 19.54 -19.28 4.23
CA GLY A 124 18.27 -19.78 4.77
C GLY A 124 17.30 -18.71 5.26
N LEU A 125 17.67 -17.42 5.26
CA LEU A 125 16.78 -16.31 5.64
C LEU A 125 16.16 -15.57 4.44
N ASN A 126 16.49 -15.98 3.21
CA ASN A 126 15.90 -15.44 1.99
C ASN A 126 14.64 -16.20 1.58
N ILE A 127 13.66 -15.47 1.05
CA ILE A 127 12.45 -16.04 0.43
C ILE A 127 12.81 -16.90 -0.77
N LEU A 128 13.73 -16.43 -1.62
CA LEU A 128 14.28 -17.19 -2.73
C LEU A 128 15.48 -18.00 -2.26
N LYS A 129 15.60 -19.24 -2.71
CA LYS A 129 16.81 -20.04 -2.46
C LYS A 129 17.96 -19.46 -3.29
N GLY A 130 19.15 -19.35 -2.71
CA GLY A 130 20.34 -18.80 -3.36
C GLY A 130 20.71 -17.41 -2.84
N ASP A 131 21.22 -16.54 -3.70
CA ASP A 131 21.77 -15.21 -3.36
C ASP A 131 21.02 -14.03 -3.98
N CYS A 132 19.94 -14.29 -4.74
CA CYS A 132 19.08 -13.25 -5.27
C CYS A 132 18.17 -12.61 -4.22
N VAL A 133 17.95 -11.30 -4.36
CA VAL A 133 16.78 -10.63 -3.76
C VAL A 133 15.53 -10.96 -4.56
N VAL A 134 14.38 -10.90 -3.89
CA VAL A 134 13.07 -10.89 -4.55
C VAL A 134 13.04 -9.73 -5.56
N GLY A 135 12.71 -10.04 -6.81
CA GLY A 135 12.70 -9.07 -7.92
C GLY A 135 14.09 -8.61 -8.37
N GLY A 136 15.17 -9.28 -7.96
CA GLY A 136 16.54 -8.93 -8.31
C GLY A 136 16.84 -9.16 -9.79
N LEU A 137 17.63 -8.26 -10.39
CA LEU A 137 18.06 -8.36 -11.79
C LEU A 137 19.01 -9.54 -12.00
N LEU A 138 18.73 -10.36 -13.02
CA LEU A 138 19.56 -11.51 -13.36
C LEU A 138 20.69 -11.13 -14.33
N PRO A 139 21.75 -11.95 -14.42
CA PRO A 139 22.85 -11.73 -15.38
C PRO A 139 22.33 -11.55 -16.82
N GLU A 140 21.39 -12.40 -17.24
CA GLU A 140 20.75 -12.30 -18.55
C GLU A 140 20.06 -10.93 -18.74
N GLY A 141 19.34 -10.43 -17.74
CA GLY A 141 18.69 -9.12 -17.80
C GLY A 141 19.67 -7.96 -17.99
N ARG A 142 20.89 -8.09 -17.48
CA ARG A 142 21.98 -7.14 -17.73
C ARG A 142 22.49 -7.25 -19.14
N GLU A 143 22.73 -8.47 -19.63
CA GLU A 143 23.17 -8.71 -21.01
C GLU A 143 22.15 -8.15 -22.01
N GLN A 144 20.85 -8.34 -21.78
CA GLN A 144 19.78 -7.76 -22.60
C GLN A 144 19.90 -6.23 -22.72
N HIS A 145 20.10 -5.53 -21.61
CA HIS A 145 20.27 -4.08 -21.63
C HIS A 145 21.63 -3.61 -22.16
N ALA A 146 22.68 -4.42 -22.01
CA ALA A 146 23.96 -4.15 -22.64
C ALA A 146 23.84 -4.14 -24.17
N PHE A 147 23.07 -5.09 -24.74
CA PHE A 147 22.76 -5.10 -26.17
C PHE A 147 21.92 -3.88 -26.59
N ASN A 148 20.87 -3.54 -25.83
CA ASN A 148 20.10 -2.32 -26.11
C ASN A 148 20.98 -1.07 -26.11
N GLY A 149 21.87 -0.91 -25.12
CA GLY A 149 22.82 0.21 -25.05
C GLY A 149 23.80 0.22 -26.22
N LEU A 150 24.29 -0.95 -26.65
CA LEU A 150 25.10 -1.11 -27.86
C LEU A 150 24.35 -0.65 -29.12
N TYR A 151 23.10 -1.08 -29.31
CA TYR A 151 22.29 -0.71 -30.48
C TYR A 151 21.94 0.77 -30.51
N LEU A 152 21.63 1.35 -29.36
CA LEU A 152 21.46 2.78 -29.22
C LEU A 152 22.76 3.52 -29.58
N ARG A 153 23.92 3.04 -29.13
CA ARG A 153 25.22 3.64 -29.48
C ARG A 153 25.48 3.62 -30.98
N GLU A 154 25.24 2.48 -31.62
CA GLU A 154 25.40 2.36 -33.07
C GLU A 154 24.50 3.31 -33.86
N ALA A 155 23.28 3.57 -33.36
CA ALA A 155 22.34 4.50 -33.99
C ALA A 155 22.70 5.97 -33.74
N TYR A 156 23.16 6.32 -32.52
CA TYR A 156 23.19 7.70 -32.06
C TYR A 156 24.58 8.27 -31.78
N ILE A 157 25.65 7.49 -31.94
CA ILE A 157 27.02 7.98 -31.82
C ILE A 157 27.75 7.84 -33.16
N GLY A 158 28.23 8.97 -33.69
CA GLY A 158 28.97 9.01 -34.95
C GLY A 158 29.12 10.42 -35.52
N PRO A 159 29.78 10.56 -36.69
CA PRO A 159 30.07 11.86 -37.29
C PRO A 159 28.91 12.44 -38.10
N SER A 160 27.84 11.69 -38.33
CA SER A 160 26.70 12.10 -39.16
C SER A 160 25.84 13.16 -38.45
N PRO A 161 25.20 14.10 -39.16
CA PRO A 161 24.19 14.99 -38.57
C PRO A 161 22.98 14.24 -38.00
N PHE A 162 22.80 12.95 -38.35
CA PHE A 162 21.77 12.08 -37.79
C PHE A 162 22.19 11.38 -36.50
N ASN A 163 23.44 11.58 -36.03
CA ASN A 163 23.89 11.09 -34.73
C ASN A 163 23.75 12.18 -33.66
N LEU A 164 23.42 11.76 -32.45
CA LEU A 164 23.19 12.65 -31.30
C LEU A 164 24.51 13.17 -30.70
N PHE A 165 25.54 12.32 -30.64
CA PHE A 165 26.88 12.64 -30.15
C PHE A 165 27.96 12.20 -31.14
N LYS A 166 29.09 12.90 -31.14
CA LYS A 166 30.22 12.61 -32.05
C LYS A 166 31.13 11.48 -31.55
N THR A 167 31.07 11.16 -30.26
CA THR A 167 31.99 10.26 -29.58
C THR A 167 31.27 9.52 -28.44
N ALA A 168 31.74 8.32 -28.12
CA ALA A 168 31.27 7.53 -26.99
C ALA A 168 32.07 7.79 -25.71
N ASN A 169 33.06 8.69 -25.74
CA ASN A 169 33.82 9.08 -24.56
C ASN A 169 33.02 10.11 -23.74
N ILE A 170 32.42 9.66 -22.63
CA ILE A 170 31.57 10.49 -21.78
C ILE A 170 32.31 11.70 -21.20
N SER A 171 33.62 11.60 -20.94
CA SER A 171 34.45 12.70 -20.40
C SER A 171 34.59 13.87 -21.37
N SER A 172 34.24 13.67 -22.64
CA SER A 172 34.22 14.73 -23.67
C SER A 172 32.82 15.28 -23.96
N ILE A 173 31.82 14.87 -23.17
CA ILE A 173 30.42 15.25 -23.32
C ILE A 173 30.01 16.06 -22.08
N ASP A 174 29.29 17.16 -22.29
CA ASP A 174 28.65 17.88 -21.19
C ASP A 174 27.54 17.02 -20.59
N THR A 175 27.77 16.48 -19.39
CA THR A 175 26.84 15.57 -18.70
C THR A 175 25.50 16.22 -18.37
N ARG A 176 25.41 17.56 -18.35
CA ARG A 176 24.12 18.28 -18.23
C ARG A 176 23.20 18.08 -19.43
N ARG A 177 23.74 17.62 -20.56
CA ARG A 177 22.96 17.23 -21.75
C ARG A 177 22.36 15.82 -21.64
N ILE A 178 22.52 15.15 -20.50
CA ILE A 178 22.03 13.80 -20.24
C ILE A 178 21.10 13.84 -19.03
N TYR A 179 19.90 13.28 -19.18
CA TYR A 179 18.93 13.13 -18.11
C TYR A 179 18.65 11.65 -17.85
N LEU A 180 18.87 11.18 -16.62
CA LEU A 180 18.62 9.80 -16.22
C LEU A 180 17.55 9.76 -15.13
N ARG A 181 16.54 8.91 -15.31
CA ARG A 181 15.41 8.73 -14.39
C ARG A 181 15.05 7.26 -14.28
N SER A 182 14.86 6.76 -13.06
CA SER A 182 14.41 5.39 -12.79
C SER A 182 13.50 5.40 -11.57
N ASP A 183 12.59 4.43 -11.40
CA ASP A 183 12.07 4.15 -10.05
C ASP A 183 13.19 3.62 -9.13
N ASP A 184 12.93 3.67 -7.82
CA ASP A 184 13.90 3.25 -6.79
C ASP A 184 13.86 1.73 -6.55
N GLN A 185 14.11 0.94 -7.61
CA GLN A 185 14.27 -0.51 -7.50
C GLN A 185 15.58 -0.97 -8.14
N GLU A 186 16.23 -1.97 -7.52
CA GLU A 186 17.53 -2.45 -7.98
C GLU A 186 17.51 -2.90 -9.44
N ARG A 187 16.41 -3.53 -9.90
CA ARG A 187 16.35 -4.06 -11.26
C ARG A 187 16.20 -3.01 -12.35
N THR A 188 15.54 -1.89 -12.08
CA THR A 188 15.37 -0.78 -13.02
C THR A 188 16.63 0.06 -13.08
N LEU A 189 17.19 0.42 -11.92
CA LEU A 189 18.48 1.10 -11.80
C LEU A 189 19.61 0.29 -12.42
N GLY A 190 19.74 -0.99 -12.06
CA GLY A 190 20.78 -1.87 -12.58
C GLY A 190 20.67 -2.10 -14.08
N SER A 191 19.45 -2.16 -14.62
CA SER A 191 19.21 -2.22 -16.07
C SER A 191 19.61 -0.93 -16.77
N GLY A 192 19.26 0.22 -16.17
CA GLY A 192 19.60 1.55 -16.69
C GLY A 192 21.10 1.81 -16.70
N GLN A 193 21.80 1.44 -15.63
CA GLN A 193 23.25 1.55 -15.51
C GLN A 193 23.94 0.76 -16.62
N VAL A 194 23.57 -0.51 -16.83
CA VAL A 194 24.19 -1.35 -17.87
C VAL A 194 23.85 -0.86 -19.28
N LEU A 195 22.61 -0.39 -19.52
CA LEU A 195 22.24 0.24 -20.78
C LEU A 195 23.10 1.47 -21.05
N PHE A 196 23.28 2.33 -20.05
CA PHE A 196 24.08 3.54 -20.16
C PHE A 196 25.57 3.21 -20.37
N ASP A 197 26.14 2.28 -19.62
CA ASP A 197 27.54 1.86 -19.75
C ASP A 197 27.81 1.22 -21.11
N ALA A 198 26.85 0.51 -21.71
CA ALA A 198 27.01 0.01 -23.07
C ALA A 198 26.90 1.14 -24.12
N PHE A 199 26.07 2.15 -23.86
CA PHE A 199 25.94 3.33 -24.70
C PHE A 199 27.21 4.21 -24.67
N PHE A 200 27.72 4.47 -23.47
CA PHE A 200 28.98 5.17 -23.18
C PHE A 200 29.91 4.26 -22.36
N PRO A 201 30.76 3.46 -23.02
CA PRO A 201 31.68 2.56 -22.33
C PRO A 201 32.56 3.31 -21.32
N PRO A 202 32.69 2.79 -20.09
CA PRO A 202 33.61 3.37 -19.12
C PRO A 202 35.04 3.30 -19.69
N ASP A 203 35.73 4.43 -19.69
CA ASP A 203 37.16 4.47 -19.96
C ASP A 203 37.92 3.93 -18.74
N ALA A 204 39.00 3.18 -18.95
CA ALA A 204 39.81 2.63 -17.88
C ALA A 204 40.69 3.68 -17.18
N SER A 205 40.63 4.95 -17.63
CA SER A 205 41.30 6.07 -17.00
C SER A 205 40.61 6.47 -15.69
N GLU A 206 41.39 6.69 -14.62
CA GLU A 206 40.86 7.03 -13.29
C GLU A 206 40.00 8.31 -13.34
N SER A 207 38.68 8.21 -13.16
CA SER A 207 37.82 9.37 -12.92
C SER A 207 38.13 9.91 -11.52
N LYS A 208 38.91 10.99 -11.45
CA LYS A 208 39.44 11.57 -10.20
C LYS A 208 38.54 12.63 -9.57
N ALA A 209 37.47 13.06 -10.23
CA ALA A 209 36.64 14.15 -9.75
C ALA A 209 35.25 13.65 -9.30
N LEU A 210 34.91 13.86 -8.02
CA LEU A 210 33.54 13.68 -7.52
C LEU A 210 32.51 14.57 -8.25
N GLY A 211 32.96 15.61 -8.97
CA GLY A 211 32.10 16.50 -9.76
C GLY A 211 31.51 15.88 -11.03
N ASP A 212 32.03 14.73 -11.48
CA ASP A 212 31.65 14.10 -12.75
C ASP A 212 30.69 12.91 -12.58
N LEU A 213 30.06 12.77 -11.40
CA LEU A 213 29.12 11.70 -11.13
C LEU A 213 27.81 11.88 -11.90
N LEU A 214 27.40 10.83 -12.60
CA LEU A 214 26.09 10.79 -13.24
C LEU A 214 25.00 10.53 -12.21
N GLN A 215 23.97 11.37 -12.24
CA GLN A 215 22.84 11.29 -11.31
C GLN A 215 21.67 10.54 -11.94
N TRP A 216 21.24 9.46 -11.28
CA TRP A 216 19.92 8.88 -11.50
C TRP A 216 18.90 9.59 -10.62
N ASN A 217 17.92 10.23 -11.25
CA ASN A 217 16.78 10.76 -10.52
C ASN A 217 15.87 9.59 -10.14
N VAL A 218 15.46 9.51 -8.87
CA VAL A 218 14.55 8.49 -8.35
C VAL A 218 13.57 9.17 -7.39
N ALA A 219 12.43 8.52 -7.12
CA ALA A 219 11.49 8.99 -6.12
C ALA A 219 10.94 7.80 -5.33
N ASP A 220 10.49 8.07 -4.10
CA ASP A 220 9.80 7.08 -3.28
C ASP A 220 8.56 6.58 -4.01
N TYR A 221 8.32 5.26 -3.96
CA TYR A 221 7.17 4.62 -4.60
C TYR A 221 5.83 5.30 -4.29
N SER A 222 5.65 5.86 -3.09
CA SER A 222 4.40 6.53 -2.69
C SER A 222 4.11 7.85 -3.44
N THR A 223 5.13 8.46 -4.04
CA THR A 223 5.06 9.76 -4.73
C THR A 223 5.62 9.71 -6.15
N ASP A 224 6.16 8.57 -6.58
CA ASP A 224 6.70 8.40 -7.92
C ASP A 224 5.59 8.23 -8.98
N HIS A 225 5.66 8.99 -10.07
CA HIS A 225 4.74 8.94 -11.20
C HIS A 225 5.29 8.23 -12.45
N ILE A 226 6.51 7.66 -12.41
CA ILE A 226 7.06 6.89 -13.53
C ILE A 226 6.29 5.58 -13.76
N ASN A 227 5.67 5.04 -12.71
CA ASN A 227 4.73 3.93 -12.79
C ASN A 227 3.29 4.46 -12.60
N ALA A 228 2.30 3.70 -13.07
CA ALA A 228 0.91 3.95 -12.74
C ALA A 228 0.72 3.93 -11.21
N ASN A 229 0.46 5.09 -10.62
CA ASN A 229 0.42 5.25 -9.16
C ASN A 229 -0.89 5.87 -8.69
N GLU A 230 -1.77 5.00 -8.18
CA GLU A 230 -3.09 5.35 -7.67
C GLU A 230 -3.02 6.18 -6.39
N ASN A 231 -1.92 6.13 -5.62
CA ASN A 231 -1.73 6.98 -4.44
C ASN A 231 -1.69 8.48 -4.77
N ILE A 232 -1.20 8.81 -5.96
CA ILE A 232 -1.06 10.20 -6.42
C ILE A 232 -2.35 10.64 -7.15
N CYS A 233 -3.15 9.69 -7.62
CA CYS A 233 -4.34 9.97 -8.43
C CYS A 233 -5.48 8.97 -8.19
N PRO A 234 -6.34 9.20 -7.18
CA PRO A 234 -7.45 8.30 -6.84
C PRO A 234 -8.42 8.01 -8.00
N MET A 235 -8.61 8.95 -8.93
CA MET A 235 -9.38 8.73 -10.17
C MET A 235 -9.00 7.44 -10.91
N MET A 236 -7.75 7.01 -10.83
CA MET A 236 -7.31 5.76 -11.46
C MET A 236 -8.02 4.52 -10.90
N ASN A 237 -8.27 4.46 -9.59
CA ASN A 237 -9.05 3.38 -8.95
C ASN A 237 -10.48 3.34 -9.49
N TYR A 238 -11.12 4.51 -9.56
CA TYR A 238 -12.47 4.63 -10.10
C TYR A 238 -12.55 4.12 -11.56
N ILE A 239 -11.59 4.50 -12.41
CA ILE A 239 -11.55 4.02 -13.80
C ILE A 239 -11.28 2.52 -13.85
N ALA A 240 -10.44 2.00 -12.95
CA ALA A 240 -10.14 0.58 -12.87
C ALA A 240 -11.37 -0.26 -12.50
N ASP A 241 -12.19 0.22 -11.56
CA ASP A 241 -13.46 -0.40 -11.19
C ASP A 241 -14.45 -0.37 -12.37
N LEU A 242 -14.58 0.75 -13.07
CA LEU A 242 -15.42 0.84 -14.27
C LEU A 242 -14.98 -0.12 -15.38
N SER A 243 -13.67 -0.25 -15.57
CA SER A 243 -13.09 -1.13 -16.58
C SER A 243 -13.34 -2.60 -16.27
N SER A 244 -13.09 -3.02 -15.02
CA SER A 244 -13.25 -4.40 -14.55
C SER A 244 -14.72 -4.83 -14.44
N THR A 245 -15.64 -3.89 -14.20
CA THR A 245 -17.09 -4.13 -14.20
C THR A 245 -17.77 -3.87 -15.54
N SER A 246 -17.01 -3.47 -16.57
CA SER A 246 -17.56 -3.21 -17.89
C SER A 246 -18.15 -4.48 -18.49
N LYS A 247 -19.24 -4.32 -19.26
CA LYS A 247 -19.89 -5.43 -19.96
C LYS A 247 -18.89 -6.20 -20.84
N THR A 248 -18.01 -5.49 -21.55
CA THR A 248 -16.99 -6.11 -22.40
C THR A 248 -16.05 -7.01 -21.62
N PHE A 249 -15.57 -6.56 -20.45
CA PHE A 249 -14.68 -7.36 -19.61
C PHE A 249 -15.42 -8.56 -19.00
N HIS A 250 -16.64 -8.34 -18.49
CA HIS A 250 -17.47 -9.38 -17.89
C HIS A 250 -17.86 -10.48 -18.89
N ASP A 251 -18.34 -10.10 -20.08
CA ASP A 251 -18.70 -11.04 -21.14
C ASP A 251 -17.50 -11.89 -21.59
N HIS A 252 -16.30 -11.29 -21.62
CA HIS A 252 -15.06 -11.99 -21.97
C HIS A 252 -14.70 -13.05 -20.93
N ILE A 253 -14.59 -12.67 -19.65
CA ILE A 253 -14.15 -13.59 -18.59
C ILE A 253 -15.16 -14.70 -18.26
N THR A 254 -16.43 -14.48 -18.57
CA THR A 254 -17.51 -15.48 -18.41
C THR A 254 -17.76 -16.30 -19.66
N SER A 255 -17.04 -16.02 -20.76
CA SER A 255 -17.21 -16.74 -22.01
C SER A 255 -16.78 -18.20 -21.87
N ARG A 256 -17.54 -19.09 -22.52
CA ARG A 256 -17.28 -20.53 -22.49
C ARG A 256 -15.83 -20.91 -22.86
N PRO A 257 -15.19 -20.32 -23.89
CA PRO A 257 -13.79 -20.64 -24.21
C PRO A 257 -12.80 -20.31 -23.10
N VAL A 258 -13.03 -19.22 -22.34
CA VAL A 258 -12.16 -18.81 -21.23
C VAL A 258 -12.33 -19.75 -20.04
N LEU A 259 -13.58 -20.13 -19.73
CA LEU A 259 -13.86 -21.11 -18.66
C LEU A 259 -13.28 -22.50 -18.96
N GLU A 260 -13.39 -22.97 -20.21
CA GLU A 260 -12.78 -24.23 -20.65
C GLU A 260 -11.25 -24.19 -20.61
N LEU A 261 -10.66 -23.03 -20.95
CA LEU A 261 -9.21 -22.81 -20.84
C LEU A 261 -8.73 -22.83 -19.38
N GLU A 262 -9.47 -22.18 -18.49
CA GLU A 262 -9.22 -22.18 -17.04
C GLU A 262 -9.28 -23.60 -16.47
N GLU A 263 -10.33 -24.36 -16.79
CA GLU A 263 -10.50 -25.75 -16.35
C GLU A 263 -9.33 -26.63 -16.84
N ARG A 264 -8.94 -26.52 -18.11
CA ARG A 264 -7.83 -27.29 -18.69
C ARG A 264 -6.50 -26.97 -18.01
N PHE A 265 -6.22 -25.69 -17.73
CA PHE A 265 -4.99 -25.30 -17.04
C PHE A 265 -5.00 -25.75 -15.57
N SER A 266 -6.12 -25.59 -14.88
CA SER A 266 -6.30 -26.09 -13.52
C SER A 266 -6.16 -27.61 -13.41
N ALA A 267 -6.54 -28.37 -14.43
CA ALA A 267 -6.30 -29.81 -14.46
C ALA A 267 -4.80 -30.18 -14.47
N SER A 268 -3.94 -29.31 -15.00
CA SER A 268 -2.48 -29.53 -15.05
C SER A 268 -1.78 -29.01 -13.81
N VAL A 269 -2.19 -27.86 -13.27
CA VAL A 269 -1.44 -27.16 -12.21
C VAL A 269 -2.14 -27.18 -10.83
N GLY A 270 -3.41 -27.55 -10.76
CA GLY A 270 -4.27 -27.37 -9.59
C GLY A 270 -4.90 -25.97 -9.54
N ASN A 271 -5.10 -25.42 -8.35
CA ASN A 271 -5.53 -24.02 -8.25
C ASN A 271 -4.41 -23.09 -8.72
N PHE A 272 -4.77 -22.03 -9.43
CA PHE A 272 -3.88 -20.94 -9.78
C PHE A 272 -4.62 -19.60 -9.63
N SER A 273 -3.93 -18.48 -9.78
CA SER A 273 -4.54 -17.15 -9.79
C SER A 273 -4.21 -16.41 -11.07
N TRP A 274 -5.22 -15.85 -11.72
CA TRP A 274 -5.05 -14.98 -12.89
C TRP A 274 -4.14 -13.77 -12.60
N ASN A 275 -4.04 -13.33 -11.34
CA ASN A 275 -3.17 -12.22 -10.93
C ASN A 275 -1.68 -12.59 -10.83
N THR A 276 -1.36 -13.88 -10.71
CA THR A 276 0.02 -14.35 -10.53
C THR A 276 0.48 -15.32 -11.61
N VAL A 277 -0.43 -15.86 -12.42
CA VAL A 277 -0.11 -16.88 -13.43
C VAL A 277 0.92 -16.39 -14.45
N LEU A 278 0.83 -15.13 -14.89
CA LEU A 278 1.82 -14.55 -15.79
C LEU A 278 3.22 -14.58 -15.19
N GLU A 279 3.33 -14.20 -13.93
CA GLU A 279 4.61 -14.18 -13.23
C GLU A 279 5.19 -15.59 -13.19
N CYS A 280 4.37 -16.57 -12.84
CA CYS A 280 4.81 -17.96 -12.72
C CYS A 280 5.21 -18.56 -14.07
N LEU A 281 4.40 -18.35 -15.11
CA LEU A 281 4.68 -18.84 -16.46
C LEU A 281 5.90 -18.16 -17.06
N SER A 282 5.99 -16.83 -16.95
CA SER A 282 7.10 -16.07 -17.55
C SER A 282 8.42 -16.34 -16.86
N VAL A 283 8.45 -16.40 -15.52
CA VAL A 283 9.65 -16.76 -14.76
C VAL A 283 10.10 -18.16 -15.14
N ALA A 284 9.19 -19.13 -15.23
CA ALA A 284 9.56 -20.50 -15.61
C ALA A 284 10.10 -20.56 -17.05
N ARG A 285 9.36 -20.00 -18.01
CA ARG A 285 9.70 -20.04 -19.44
C ARG A 285 11.01 -19.33 -19.77
N CYS A 286 11.23 -18.14 -19.21
CA CYS A 286 12.40 -17.33 -19.56
C CYS A 286 13.66 -17.76 -18.82
N ASN A 287 13.56 -18.47 -17.70
CA ASN A 287 14.72 -18.98 -16.95
C ASN A 287 14.95 -20.48 -17.15
N ASN A 288 14.35 -21.06 -18.20
CA ASN A 288 14.49 -22.48 -18.53
C ASN A 288 14.19 -23.43 -17.34
N LEU A 289 13.21 -23.07 -16.52
CA LEU A 289 12.73 -23.91 -15.41
C LEU A 289 11.58 -24.78 -15.93
N PRO A 290 11.46 -26.05 -15.51
CA PRO A 290 10.37 -26.91 -15.97
C PRO A 290 9.00 -26.35 -15.55
N LEU A 291 7.99 -26.56 -16.39
CA LEU A 291 6.58 -26.34 -16.03
C LEU A 291 5.95 -27.61 -15.43
N PRO A 292 4.81 -27.47 -14.73
CA PRO A 292 3.93 -28.58 -14.37
C PRO A 292 3.65 -29.56 -15.50
N ASN A 293 3.43 -30.82 -15.14
CA ASN A 293 3.06 -31.84 -16.13
C ASN A 293 1.69 -31.49 -16.76
N GLY A 294 1.61 -31.57 -18.09
CA GLY A 294 0.38 -31.25 -18.84
C GLY A 294 0.31 -29.82 -19.38
N VAL A 295 1.22 -28.93 -18.95
CA VAL A 295 1.37 -27.60 -19.56
C VAL A 295 2.28 -27.69 -20.78
N ASP A 296 1.67 -27.98 -21.93
CA ASP A 296 2.33 -27.94 -23.25
C ASP A 296 2.40 -26.51 -23.83
N GLU A 297 3.10 -26.35 -24.97
CA GLU A 297 3.30 -25.04 -25.62
C GLU A 297 1.96 -24.39 -25.96
N ALA A 298 1.01 -25.18 -26.47
CA ALA A 298 -0.30 -24.68 -26.88
C ALA A 298 -1.10 -24.13 -25.69
N LEU A 299 -1.11 -24.85 -24.56
CA LEU A 299 -1.79 -24.42 -23.34
C LEU A 299 -1.08 -23.21 -22.72
N PHE A 300 0.25 -23.21 -22.66
CA PHE A 300 1.05 -22.07 -22.22
C PHE A 300 0.69 -20.81 -23.02
N THR A 301 0.74 -20.88 -24.36
CA THR A 301 0.46 -19.76 -25.24
C THR A 301 -0.96 -19.23 -25.04
N ARG A 302 -1.95 -20.12 -24.89
CA ARG A 302 -3.34 -19.70 -24.66
C ARG A 302 -3.54 -18.99 -23.33
N ILE A 303 -2.95 -19.50 -22.24
CA ILE A 303 -3.04 -18.84 -20.93
C ILE A 303 -2.34 -17.49 -20.95
N PHE A 304 -1.16 -17.41 -21.59
CA PHE A 304 -0.43 -16.15 -21.71
C PHE A 304 -1.22 -15.10 -22.49
N GLN A 305 -1.78 -15.48 -23.65
CA GLN A 305 -2.64 -14.61 -24.47
C GLN A 305 -3.89 -14.15 -23.74
N GLU A 306 -4.48 -15.00 -22.90
CA GLU A 306 -5.63 -14.63 -22.09
C GLU A 306 -5.27 -13.54 -21.05
N VAL A 307 -4.09 -13.61 -20.44
CA VAL A 307 -3.61 -12.54 -19.56
C VAL A 307 -3.40 -11.24 -20.32
N GLU A 308 -2.76 -11.30 -21.51
CA GLU A 308 -2.56 -10.15 -22.37
C GLU A 308 -3.88 -9.48 -22.75
N LEU A 309 -4.88 -10.29 -23.11
CA LEU A 309 -6.20 -9.79 -23.50
C LEU A 309 -6.92 -9.12 -22.33
N ARG A 310 -6.91 -9.70 -21.13
CA ARG A 310 -7.48 -9.08 -19.92
C ARG A 310 -6.82 -7.74 -19.63
N GLN A 311 -5.50 -7.68 -19.64
CA GLN A 311 -4.75 -6.44 -19.42
C GLN A 311 -4.99 -5.42 -20.55
N GLY A 312 -5.10 -5.88 -21.79
CA GLY A 312 -5.39 -5.07 -22.97
C GLY A 312 -6.78 -4.43 -22.91
N LEU A 313 -7.81 -5.20 -22.56
CA LEU A 313 -9.16 -4.69 -22.32
C LEU A 313 -9.15 -3.61 -21.23
N PHE A 314 -8.40 -3.86 -20.16
CA PHE A 314 -8.27 -2.91 -19.07
C PHE A 314 -7.62 -1.58 -19.51
N LEU A 315 -6.44 -1.65 -20.12
CA LEU A 315 -5.63 -0.46 -20.47
C LEU A 315 -6.19 0.34 -21.65
N THR A 316 -7.03 -0.28 -22.49
CA THR A 316 -7.68 0.39 -23.64
C THR A 316 -9.12 0.82 -23.35
N PHE A 317 -9.63 0.55 -22.14
CA PHE A 317 -10.98 0.93 -21.73
C PHE A 317 -11.24 2.43 -21.93
N ASN A 318 -12.35 2.73 -22.59
CA ASN A 318 -12.85 4.08 -22.83
C ASN A 318 -11.79 5.04 -23.40
N ASP A 319 -11.23 4.70 -24.57
CA ASP A 319 -10.15 5.47 -25.21
C ASP A 319 -8.91 5.60 -24.30
N SER A 320 -8.49 4.46 -23.77
CA SER A 320 -7.32 4.32 -22.89
C SER A 320 -7.35 5.29 -21.70
N TRP A 321 -8.53 5.51 -21.10
CA TRP A 321 -8.73 6.55 -20.07
C TRP A 321 -7.81 6.35 -18.86
N TYR A 322 -7.73 5.12 -18.35
CA TYR A 322 -6.83 4.76 -17.25
C TYR A 322 -5.39 5.09 -17.62
N SER A 323 -4.94 4.61 -18.78
CA SER A 323 -3.58 4.78 -19.29
C SER A 323 -3.19 6.25 -19.48
N LYS A 324 -4.09 7.08 -20.02
CA LYS A 324 -3.88 8.52 -20.19
C LYS A 324 -3.75 9.23 -18.85
N VAL A 325 -4.64 8.96 -17.89
CA VAL A 325 -4.56 9.54 -16.54
C VAL A 325 -3.32 9.07 -15.82
N ALA A 326 -2.97 7.79 -15.91
CA ALA A 326 -1.80 7.20 -15.27
C ALA A 326 -0.51 7.84 -15.78
N MET A 327 -0.34 7.93 -17.10
CA MET A 327 0.91 8.33 -17.74
C MET A 327 1.00 9.83 -18.06
N GLN A 328 -0.05 10.61 -17.80
CA GLN A 328 -0.08 12.07 -18.00
C GLN A 328 1.20 12.76 -17.47
N PRO A 329 1.68 12.50 -16.24
CA PRO A 329 2.86 13.18 -15.72
C PRO A 329 4.14 12.82 -16.49
N LEU A 330 4.34 11.54 -16.83
CA LEU A 330 5.49 11.08 -17.60
C LEU A 330 5.48 11.64 -19.03
N PHE A 331 4.32 11.64 -19.70
CA PHE A 331 4.19 12.32 -20.99
C PHE A 331 4.50 13.81 -20.89
N ARG A 332 4.07 14.48 -19.82
CA ARG A 332 4.38 15.90 -19.60
C ARG A 332 5.88 16.12 -19.46
N ASP A 333 6.59 15.29 -18.69
CA ASP A 333 8.05 15.38 -18.57
C ASP A 333 8.74 15.20 -19.93
N MET A 334 8.31 14.21 -20.72
CA MET A 334 8.86 13.97 -22.07
C MET A 334 8.53 15.09 -23.05
N ILE A 335 7.34 15.71 -22.96
CA ILE A 335 6.95 16.86 -23.77
C ILE A 335 7.76 18.09 -23.40
N ASN A 336 7.98 18.34 -22.10
CA ASN A 336 8.82 19.45 -21.64
C ASN A 336 10.25 19.32 -22.21
N ASN A 337 10.81 18.11 -22.22
CA ASN A 337 12.10 17.85 -22.88
C ASN A 337 12.10 18.21 -24.37
N ILE A 338 10.99 17.97 -25.10
CA ILE A 338 10.84 18.36 -26.51
C ILE A 338 10.74 19.88 -26.65
N ASP A 339 9.92 20.51 -25.82
CA ASP A 339 9.73 21.96 -25.83
C ASP A 339 11.05 22.69 -25.54
N ASP A 340 11.84 22.19 -24.58
CA ASP A 340 13.18 22.72 -24.27
C ASP A 340 14.14 22.55 -25.45
N ALA A 341 14.12 21.40 -26.13
CA ALA A 341 14.97 21.14 -27.30
C ALA A 341 14.62 22.03 -28.51
N ILE A 342 13.34 22.40 -28.66
CA ILE A 342 12.87 23.30 -29.73
C ILE A 342 13.08 24.78 -29.36
N GLY A 343 12.91 25.13 -28.09
CA GLY A 343 12.93 26.51 -27.60
C GLY A 343 14.30 27.05 -27.19
N ASN A 344 15.25 26.17 -26.86
CA ASN A 344 16.55 26.55 -26.31
C ASN A 344 17.69 25.72 -26.94
N GLU A 345 18.43 26.29 -27.90
CA GLU A 345 19.50 25.54 -28.60
C GLU A 345 20.68 25.17 -27.67
N GLU A 346 20.91 25.90 -26.58
CA GLU A 346 22.13 25.79 -25.77
C GLU A 346 21.97 24.98 -24.47
N ASN A 347 20.76 24.79 -23.92
CA ASN A 347 20.61 24.15 -22.61
C ASN A 347 19.37 23.23 -22.50
N TYR A 348 19.47 22.03 -23.08
CA TYR A 348 18.46 20.96 -22.97
C TYR A 348 19.13 19.58 -22.92
N ALA A 349 18.41 18.58 -22.40
CA ALA A 349 18.85 17.19 -22.41
C ALA A 349 18.79 16.62 -23.84
N LYS A 350 19.94 16.34 -24.44
CA LYS A 350 20.03 15.66 -25.75
C LYS A 350 19.63 14.19 -25.64
N LEU A 351 19.99 13.55 -24.54
CA LEU A 351 19.62 12.17 -24.22
C LEU A 351 18.84 12.15 -22.91
N ALA A 352 17.64 11.58 -22.93
CA ALA A 352 16.89 11.29 -21.72
C ALA A 352 16.62 9.77 -21.64
N ILE A 353 16.93 9.13 -20.52
CA ILE A 353 16.66 7.70 -20.29
C ILE A 353 15.76 7.56 -19.06
N PHE A 354 14.62 6.91 -19.26
CA PHE A 354 13.62 6.58 -18.27
C PHE A 354 13.55 5.06 -18.11
N MET A 355 13.75 4.57 -16.89
CA MET A 355 13.68 3.15 -16.56
C MET A 355 12.46 2.87 -15.68
N GLY A 356 11.66 1.88 -16.05
CA GLY A 356 10.46 1.50 -15.29
C GLY A 356 10.07 0.03 -15.49
N HIS A 357 8.79 -0.24 -15.34
CA HIS A 357 8.22 -1.58 -15.44
C HIS A 357 7.36 -1.77 -16.70
N ASP A 358 6.85 -2.98 -16.90
CA ASP A 358 5.69 -3.21 -17.76
C ASP A 358 4.50 -2.35 -17.35
N ALA A 359 4.29 -2.16 -16.04
CA ALA A 359 3.32 -1.23 -15.47
C ALA A 359 3.58 0.27 -15.81
N THR A 360 4.73 0.60 -16.41
CA THR A 360 4.99 1.90 -17.06
C THR A 360 4.74 1.80 -18.56
N LEU A 361 5.43 0.87 -19.23
CA LEU A 361 5.53 0.86 -20.68
C LEU A 361 4.22 0.45 -21.36
N MET A 362 3.46 -0.47 -20.77
CA MET A 362 2.16 -0.90 -21.32
C MET A 362 1.11 0.21 -21.29
N PRO A 363 0.80 0.87 -20.15
CA PRO A 363 -0.11 2.01 -20.16
C PRO A 363 0.44 3.17 -21.01
N PHE A 364 1.76 3.37 -21.09
CA PHE A 364 2.34 4.38 -21.96
C PHE A 364 2.01 4.11 -23.44
N LEU A 365 2.25 2.89 -23.92
CA LEU A 365 1.94 2.48 -25.29
C LEU A 365 0.42 2.50 -25.56
N ALA A 366 -0.40 2.07 -24.60
CA ALA A 366 -1.85 2.10 -24.72
C ALA A 366 -2.39 3.53 -24.84
N ALA A 367 -1.81 4.49 -24.13
CA ALA A 367 -2.18 5.90 -24.23
C ALA A 367 -1.70 6.54 -25.55
N LEU A 368 -0.49 6.21 -26.00
CA LEU A 368 0.12 6.77 -27.21
C LEU A 368 -0.49 6.21 -28.50
N GLN A 369 -0.62 4.89 -28.61
CA GLN A 369 -1.08 4.21 -29.81
C GLN A 369 -2.60 3.98 -29.84
N ARG A 370 -3.28 4.07 -28.70
CA ARG A 370 -4.73 3.80 -28.57
C ARG A 370 -5.06 2.43 -29.17
N ASP A 371 -6.06 2.35 -30.05
CA ASP A 371 -6.46 1.11 -30.72
C ASP A 371 -5.39 0.52 -31.65
N ASN A 372 -4.35 1.28 -32.03
CA ASN A 372 -3.23 0.74 -32.81
C ASN A 372 -2.25 -0.09 -31.96
N TRP A 373 -2.37 -0.07 -30.63
CA TRP A 373 -1.56 -0.93 -29.77
C TRP A 373 -2.03 -2.37 -29.91
N ASN A 374 -1.09 -3.29 -30.14
CA ASN A 374 -1.36 -4.72 -30.32
C ASN A 374 -1.75 -5.46 -29.02
N LYS A 375 -1.74 -4.76 -27.87
CA LYS A 375 -2.13 -5.28 -26.54
C LYS A 375 -1.25 -6.43 -26.03
N THR A 376 -0.10 -6.67 -26.64
CA THR A 376 0.85 -7.69 -26.17
C THR A 376 1.61 -7.19 -24.96
N TRP A 377 1.96 -8.09 -24.04
CA TRP A 377 2.77 -7.74 -22.88
C TRP A 377 4.15 -7.27 -23.32
N THR A 378 4.63 -6.16 -22.75
CA THR A 378 5.95 -5.62 -23.09
C THR A 378 7.04 -6.60 -22.64
N PRO A 379 7.97 -7.04 -23.49
CA PRO A 379 8.94 -8.07 -23.11
C PRO A 379 10.02 -7.52 -22.18
N TYR A 380 10.81 -8.40 -21.54
CA TYR A 380 11.98 -7.97 -20.77
C TYR A 380 12.92 -7.14 -21.65
N ALA A 381 13.51 -6.10 -21.07
CA ALA A 381 14.32 -5.12 -21.79
C ALA A 381 13.62 -4.49 -23.01
N GLY A 382 12.29 -4.50 -23.06
CA GLY A 382 11.53 -3.79 -24.08
C GLY A 382 11.74 -2.27 -23.94
N ALA A 383 12.07 -1.60 -25.05
CA ALA A 383 12.36 -0.18 -25.06
C ALA A 383 11.51 0.56 -26.10
N PHE A 384 10.96 1.69 -25.68
CA PHE A 384 10.40 2.74 -26.52
C PHE A 384 11.45 3.84 -26.71
N VAL A 385 11.59 4.34 -27.93
CA VAL A 385 12.54 5.40 -28.29
C VAL A 385 11.80 6.49 -29.05
N LEU A 386 11.96 7.73 -28.63
CA LEU A 386 11.42 8.91 -29.30
C LEU A 386 12.58 9.77 -29.79
N GLU A 387 12.65 9.95 -31.10
CA GLU A 387 13.63 10.78 -31.77
C GLU A 387 12.99 12.10 -32.18
N LEU A 388 13.67 13.23 -31.95
CA LEU A 388 13.28 14.56 -32.40
C LEU A 388 14.27 15.07 -33.44
N TYR A 389 13.77 15.38 -34.63
CA TYR A 389 14.54 15.86 -35.77
C TYR A 389 14.24 17.31 -36.10
N LYS A 390 15.28 18.03 -36.54
CA LYS A 390 15.13 19.25 -37.33
C LYS A 390 14.84 18.87 -38.78
N THR A 391 13.87 19.52 -39.40
CA THR A 391 13.48 19.32 -40.79
C THR A 391 13.53 20.64 -41.56
N THR A 392 13.47 20.57 -42.88
CA THR A 392 13.45 21.76 -43.75
C THR A 392 12.30 22.73 -43.46
N ASN A 393 11.20 22.24 -42.88
CA ASN A 393 9.97 23.01 -42.63
C ASN A 393 9.57 23.08 -41.14
N GLY A 394 10.51 22.82 -40.21
CA GLY A 394 10.23 22.82 -38.77
C GLY A 394 10.84 21.61 -38.06
N HIS A 395 10.04 20.89 -37.28
CA HIS A 395 10.49 19.73 -36.50
C HIS A 395 9.56 18.53 -36.68
N ALA A 396 10.13 17.34 -36.60
CA ALA A 396 9.38 16.09 -36.66
C ALA A 396 9.88 15.11 -35.62
N VAL A 397 9.01 14.21 -35.18
CA VAL A 397 9.35 13.12 -34.27
C VAL A 397 9.19 11.77 -34.94
N ARG A 398 10.00 10.81 -34.52
CA ARG A 398 9.85 9.39 -34.88
C ARG A 398 9.82 8.56 -33.62
N ALA A 399 8.79 7.75 -33.47
CA ALA A 399 8.61 6.85 -32.33
C ALA A 399 8.91 5.42 -32.74
N LEU A 400 9.74 4.73 -31.95
CA LEU A 400 10.11 3.34 -32.16
C LEU A 400 9.78 2.52 -30.91
N TYR A 401 9.36 1.28 -31.11
CA TYR A 401 9.18 0.31 -30.05
C TYR A 401 9.85 -1.00 -30.45
N LYS A 402 10.75 -1.50 -29.59
CA LYS A 402 11.64 -2.63 -29.92
C LYS A 402 12.41 -2.38 -31.23
N GLY A 403 12.99 -1.18 -31.34
CA GLY A 403 13.80 -0.79 -32.50
C GLY A 403 13.03 -0.47 -33.80
N LYS A 404 11.72 -0.73 -33.85
CA LYS A 404 10.91 -0.56 -35.08
C LYS A 404 9.98 0.64 -35.00
N PRO A 405 9.79 1.41 -36.10
CA PRO A 405 8.85 2.52 -36.12
C PRO A 405 7.42 2.07 -35.77
N ILE A 406 6.74 2.82 -34.91
CA ILE A 406 5.34 2.58 -34.57
C ILE A 406 4.42 3.65 -35.13
N LYS A 407 3.19 3.26 -35.46
CA LYS A 407 2.16 4.17 -35.95
C LYS A 407 1.49 4.90 -34.78
N ILE A 408 1.49 6.23 -34.85
CA ILE A 408 0.75 7.11 -33.95
C ILE A 408 -0.55 7.52 -34.67
N PRO A 409 -1.73 7.44 -34.02
CA PRO A 409 -3.04 7.61 -34.68
C PRO A 409 -3.18 8.86 -35.56
N ASP A 410 -2.68 10.01 -35.09
CA ASP A 410 -2.82 11.30 -35.78
C ASP A 410 -1.71 11.56 -36.83
N CYS A 411 -0.73 10.66 -36.94
CA CYS A 411 0.41 10.79 -37.82
C CYS A 411 0.22 9.96 -39.10
N LYS A 412 0.41 10.59 -40.27
CA LYS A 412 0.28 9.91 -41.59
C LYS A 412 1.43 8.96 -41.90
N HIS A 413 2.62 9.28 -41.42
CA HIS A 413 3.87 8.55 -41.66
C HIS A 413 4.62 8.32 -40.34
N SER A 414 5.65 7.47 -40.37
CA SER A 414 6.53 7.18 -39.22
C SER A 414 7.25 8.43 -38.71
N LEU A 415 7.67 9.31 -39.62
CA LEU A 415 8.15 10.65 -39.31
C LEU A 415 6.95 11.61 -39.21
N CYS A 416 6.61 12.01 -37.99
CA CYS A 416 5.43 12.81 -37.69
C CYS A 416 5.79 14.27 -37.40
N ASP A 417 5.08 15.22 -38.01
CA ASP A 417 5.19 16.64 -37.64
C ASP A 417 4.98 16.82 -36.14
N VAL A 418 5.90 17.54 -35.47
CA VAL A 418 5.90 17.67 -34.01
C VAL A 418 4.62 18.32 -33.50
N LYS A 419 4.02 19.26 -34.24
CA LYS A 419 2.78 19.93 -33.83
C LYS A 419 1.61 18.94 -33.83
N THR A 420 1.59 18.05 -34.81
CA THR A 420 0.61 16.96 -34.91
C THR A 420 0.79 15.95 -33.78
N PHE A 421 2.04 15.55 -33.49
CA PHE A 421 2.36 14.68 -32.36
C PHE A 421 1.94 15.27 -31.02
N LEU A 422 2.31 16.52 -30.74
CA LEU A 422 1.98 17.19 -29.49
C LEU A 422 0.47 17.34 -29.29
N ARG A 423 -0.28 17.62 -30.37
CA ARG A 423 -1.75 17.65 -30.34
C ARG A 423 -2.36 16.30 -29.96
N SER A 424 -1.79 15.20 -30.44
CA SER A 424 -2.25 13.84 -30.08
C SER A 424 -2.10 13.55 -28.57
N LEU A 425 -1.26 14.35 -27.88
CA LEU A 425 -0.96 14.30 -26.46
C LEU A 425 -1.48 15.53 -25.68
N ASP A 426 -2.49 16.27 -26.19
CA ASP A 426 -3.02 17.47 -25.50
C ASP A 426 -3.51 17.19 -24.06
N TYR A 427 -3.94 15.95 -23.78
CA TYR A 427 -4.29 15.50 -22.43
C TYR A 427 -3.10 15.58 -21.45
N ALA A 428 -1.87 15.45 -21.94
CA ALA A 428 -0.65 15.54 -21.15
C ALA A 428 -0.32 16.97 -20.74
N ARG A 429 -0.73 17.97 -21.53
CA ARG A 429 -0.55 19.40 -21.21
C ARG A 429 -1.66 19.94 -20.30
N SER A 430 -2.81 19.29 -20.30
CA SER A 430 -3.94 19.66 -19.44
C SER A 430 -3.68 19.28 -17.98
N PRO A 431 -4.23 20.03 -16.99
CA PRO A 431 -4.19 19.63 -15.60
C PRO A 431 -4.74 18.23 -15.40
N ARG A 432 -4.00 17.38 -14.67
CA ARG A 432 -4.41 16.01 -14.37
C ARG A 432 -5.63 16.03 -13.45
N THR A 433 -6.74 15.43 -13.88
CA THR A 433 -7.94 15.29 -13.04
C THR A 433 -7.82 14.04 -12.18
N CYS A 434 -7.59 14.22 -10.88
CA CYS A 434 -7.42 13.12 -9.92
C CYS A 434 -8.55 13.02 -8.90
N THR A 435 -9.57 13.87 -9.00
CA THR A 435 -10.76 13.87 -8.15
C THR A 435 -11.86 13.02 -8.78
N GLU A 436 -12.32 11.99 -8.09
CA GLU A 436 -13.42 11.13 -8.53
C GLU A 436 -14.71 11.93 -8.82
N PRO A 437 -15.53 11.51 -9.80
CA PRO A 437 -16.84 12.12 -10.00
C PRO A 437 -17.68 11.90 -8.74
N THR A 438 -18.16 12.96 -8.11
CA THR A 438 -19.20 12.83 -7.08
C THR A 438 -20.43 12.23 -7.74
N THR A 439 -20.95 11.14 -7.18
CA THR A 439 -22.18 10.48 -7.64
C THR A 439 -23.37 11.39 -7.38
N GLY A 440 -23.54 12.39 -8.25
CA GLY A 440 -24.78 13.12 -8.41
C GLY A 440 -25.78 12.24 -9.13
N ILE A 441 -26.98 12.14 -8.56
CA ILE A 441 -28.18 11.66 -9.24
C ILE A 441 -28.29 12.43 -10.57
N LEU A 442 -27.96 11.78 -11.68
CA LEU A 442 -28.38 12.22 -13.01
C LEU A 442 -29.57 11.37 -13.42
N ALA A 443 -30.72 11.72 -12.83
CA ALA A 443 -31.97 11.62 -13.54
C ALA A 443 -31.98 12.70 -14.64
N SER A 444 -32.59 12.36 -15.76
CA SER A 444 -32.72 13.14 -16.99
C SER A 444 -33.07 14.62 -16.78
N SER A 445 -32.54 15.50 -17.64
CA SER A 445 -33.37 16.32 -18.52
C SER A 445 -32.53 17.28 -19.36
N SER A 446 -32.89 17.32 -20.64
CA SER A 446 -32.65 18.42 -21.57
C SER A 446 -33.12 19.76 -21.01
N GLN A 447 -32.29 20.81 -21.07
CA GLN A 447 -32.62 22.16 -21.55
C GLN A 447 -31.51 23.16 -21.16
N HIS A 448 -31.42 24.24 -21.96
CA HIS A 448 -30.70 25.50 -21.71
C HIS A 448 -29.28 25.67 -22.29
N LEU A 449 -29.21 25.68 -23.62
CA LEU A 449 -28.62 26.85 -24.30
C LEU A 449 -29.46 28.09 -23.91
N PHE A 450 -28.90 29.13 -23.26
CA PHE A 450 -29.38 30.53 -23.38
C PHE A 450 -28.57 31.65 -22.67
N TRP A 451 -27.42 31.43 -22.02
CA TRP A 451 -26.85 32.45 -21.10
C TRP A 451 -25.40 32.93 -21.36
N TYR A 452 -24.94 33.03 -22.61
CA TYR A 452 -23.61 33.62 -22.93
C TYR A 452 -23.68 34.76 -23.95
N ARG A 453 -24.43 35.83 -23.64
CA ARG A 453 -24.48 37.03 -24.50
C ARG A 453 -24.44 38.39 -23.77
N TYR A 454 -24.26 38.45 -22.45
CA TYR A 454 -24.42 39.73 -21.72
C TYR A 454 -23.30 40.17 -20.76
N PHE A 455 -22.17 39.47 -20.62
CA PHE A 455 -21.12 39.84 -19.64
C PHE A 455 -19.74 40.16 -20.23
N ALA A 456 -19.71 40.82 -21.40
CA ALA A 456 -18.46 41.23 -22.05
C ALA A 456 -17.82 42.58 -21.63
N PRO A 457 -18.42 43.53 -20.88
CA PRO A 457 -17.74 44.82 -20.64
C PRO A 457 -17.03 44.98 -19.27
N PHE A 458 -17.07 44.00 -18.35
CA PHE A 458 -16.49 44.18 -16.99
C PHE A 458 -14.99 43.82 -16.87
N ILE A 459 -14.39 43.18 -17.86
CA ILE A 459 -13.01 42.64 -17.75
C ILE A 459 -11.93 43.71 -17.99
N LEU A 460 -12.26 44.84 -18.62
CA LEU A 460 -11.25 45.86 -18.98
C LEU A 460 -10.82 46.76 -17.80
N ALA A 461 -11.64 46.91 -16.76
CA ALA A 461 -11.33 47.77 -15.61
C ALA A 461 -10.34 47.11 -14.63
N ILE A 462 -10.31 45.78 -14.55
CA ILE A 462 -9.46 45.02 -13.61
C ILE A 462 -7.99 45.03 -14.06
N ILE A 463 -7.73 45.10 -15.37
CA ILE A 463 -6.37 45.06 -15.94
C ILE A 463 -5.59 46.37 -15.67
N ILE A 464 -6.28 47.49 -15.49
CA ILE A 464 -5.63 48.79 -15.23
C ILE A 464 -5.17 48.91 -13.78
N VAL A 465 -5.92 48.34 -12.83
CA VAL A 465 -5.57 48.36 -11.40
C VAL A 465 -4.38 47.44 -11.09
N PHE A 466 -4.32 46.26 -11.72
CA PHE A 466 -3.25 45.29 -11.50
C PHE A 466 -1.86 45.76 -11.97
N ASN A 467 -1.80 46.64 -12.97
CA ASN A 467 -0.54 47.17 -13.48
C ASN A 467 0.03 48.33 -12.65
N PHE A 468 -0.76 48.94 -11.76
CA PHE A 468 -0.29 50.01 -10.87
C PHE A 468 0.37 49.46 -9.60
N GLU A 469 -0.15 48.35 -9.02
CA GLU A 469 0.42 47.73 -7.82
C GLU A 469 1.79 47.08 -8.06
N ARG A 470 2.00 46.50 -9.25
CA ARG A 470 3.26 45.81 -9.59
C ARG A 470 4.47 46.76 -9.68
N ARG A 471 4.24 48.06 -9.90
CA ARG A 471 5.28 49.07 -10.03
C ARG A 471 5.74 49.64 -8.68
N LEU A 472 4.93 49.51 -7.62
CA LEU A 472 5.30 49.92 -6.27
C LEU A 472 6.11 48.85 -5.51
N GLN A 473 6.03 47.60 -5.96
CA GLN A 473 6.73 46.48 -5.30
C GLN A 473 8.20 46.39 -5.71
N SER A 474 8.57 46.83 -6.92
CA SER A 474 9.97 46.78 -7.40
C SER A 474 10.88 47.83 -6.75
N GLU A 475 10.35 48.90 -6.16
CA GLU A 475 11.16 49.95 -5.50
C GLU A 475 11.50 49.63 -4.03
N LYS A 476 10.89 48.58 -3.45
CA LYS A 476 11.10 48.19 -2.03
C LYS A 476 12.20 47.14 -1.83
N GLU A 477 12.56 46.38 -2.86
CA GLU A 477 13.53 45.28 -2.75
C GLU A 477 14.99 45.74 -2.85
N GLU A 478 15.26 46.97 -3.32
CA GLU A 478 16.62 47.48 -3.53
C GLU A 478 17.28 48.08 -2.25
N LYS A 479 16.56 48.12 -1.11
CA LYS A 479 17.06 48.76 0.14
C LYS A 479 17.46 47.83 1.29
N ASN A 480 17.29 46.51 1.17
CA ASN A 480 17.57 45.58 2.27
C ASN A 480 18.90 44.80 2.17
N HIS A 481 19.75 45.08 1.17
CA HIS A 481 21.14 44.63 1.16
C HIS A 481 22.02 45.64 1.89
N ASN A 482 22.05 45.57 3.23
CA ASN A 482 23.20 45.92 4.08
C ASN A 482 22.81 45.85 5.56
N LYS A 483 23.07 44.70 6.22
CA LYS A 483 23.50 44.59 7.63
C LYS A 483 23.65 43.10 8.01
N LEU A 484 24.85 42.57 7.80
CA LEU A 484 25.36 41.48 8.62
C LEU A 484 26.15 42.12 9.75
N GLU A 485 25.82 41.82 11.00
CA GLU A 485 26.77 41.85 12.10
C GLU A 485 26.38 40.82 13.17
N THR A 486 27.42 40.14 13.61
CA THR A 486 27.64 39.08 14.61
C THR A 486 26.80 39.13 15.90
N LYS A 487 26.41 37.95 16.43
CA LYS A 487 26.35 37.70 17.87
C LYS A 487 26.43 36.20 18.25
N ASP A 488 27.57 35.88 18.84
CA ASP A 488 27.99 34.91 19.86
C ASP A 488 27.17 33.67 20.27
N ASP A 489 27.99 32.65 20.60
CA ASP A 489 27.76 31.31 21.14
C ASP A 489 26.75 31.20 22.31
N MET A 490 25.96 30.13 22.27
CA MET A 490 25.24 29.56 23.42
C MET A 490 25.47 28.03 23.43
N PRO A 491 25.64 27.39 24.60
CA PRO A 491 26.21 26.05 24.70
C PRO A 491 25.19 24.99 24.30
N LEU A 492 25.59 24.11 23.36
CA LEU A 492 24.89 22.88 23.06
C LEU A 492 24.98 21.96 24.29
N THR A 493 23.89 21.81 25.05
CA THR A 493 23.71 20.66 25.92
C THR A 493 23.70 19.40 25.04
N GLU A 494 24.67 18.52 25.27
CA GLU A 494 24.79 17.22 24.59
C GLU A 494 23.50 16.41 24.78
N LEU A 495 22.73 16.26 23.71
CA LEU A 495 21.64 15.28 23.66
C LEU A 495 22.23 13.91 23.35
N THR A 496 21.90 12.93 24.19
CA THR A 496 22.29 11.54 24.01
C THR A 496 21.35 10.86 23.00
N PRO A 497 21.88 10.12 22.01
CA PRO A 497 21.06 9.33 21.09
C PRO A 497 20.26 8.27 21.87
N PRO A 498 19.07 7.85 21.37
CA PRO A 498 18.32 6.78 22.00
C PRO A 498 19.18 5.52 22.10
N GLU A 499 19.18 4.85 23.25
CA GLU A 499 19.90 3.60 23.44
C GLU A 499 19.20 2.44 22.74
N LYS A 500 19.98 1.63 22.03
CA LYS A 500 19.47 0.46 21.34
C LYS A 500 19.08 -0.61 22.37
N PRO A 501 17.85 -1.16 22.31
CA PRO A 501 17.44 -2.24 23.21
C PRO A 501 18.32 -3.48 23.02
N SER A 502 18.53 -4.22 24.09
CA SER A 502 19.29 -5.48 24.09
C SER A 502 18.58 -6.58 23.29
N GLU A 503 19.31 -7.62 22.87
CA GLU A 503 18.74 -8.73 22.08
C GLU A 503 17.66 -9.50 22.85
N GLU A 504 17.72 -9.54 24.18
CA GLU A 504 16.76 -10.20 25.06
C GLU A 504 15.44 -9.41 25.20
N GLU A 505 15.47 -8.09 24.98
CA GLU A 505 14.30 -7.21 24.98
C GLU A 505 13.57 -7.19 23.61
N CYS A 506 14.16 -7.80 22.58
CA CYS A 506 13.60 -7.91 21.25
C CYS A 506 12.94 -9.27 21.05
N CYS A 507 11.61 -9.31 20.86
CA CYS A 507 10.89 -10.57 20.67
C CYS A 507 11.15 -11.28 19.32
N GLY A 508 12.03 -10.76 18.46
CA GLY A 508 12.46 -11.37 17.19
C GLY A 508 11.34 -11.62 16.17
N ARG A 509 10.18 -10.98 16.30
CA ARG A 509 8.98 -11.19 15.48
C ARG A 509 8.34 -9.85 15.14
N ASP A 510 7.75 -9.74 13.94
CA ASP A 510 6.99 -8.58 13.44
C ASP A 510 5.75 -8.25 14.31
N CYS A 511 5.99 -7.75 15.51
CA CYS A 511 4.98 -7.33 16.46
C CYS A 511 4.71 -5.82 16.28
N PRO A 512 3.45 -5.37 16.21
CA PRO A 512 3.11 -3.96 16.01
C PRO A 512 3.66 -2.99 17.07
N ASN A 513 4.00 -3.49 18.27
CA ASN A 513 4.53 -2.72 19.40
C ASN A 513 5.94 -3.20 19.82
N CYS A 514 6.73 -3.70 18.86
CA CYS A 514 8.09 -4.17 19.16
C CYS A 514 8.95 -3.01 19.69
N VAL A 515 9.71 -3.26 20.78
CA VAL A 515 10.64 -2.29 21.38
C VAL A 515 11.63 -1.75 20.34
N PHE A 516 11.99 -2.59 19.36
CA PHE A 516 12.84 -2.18 18.23
C PHE A 516 12.17 -1.21 17.26
N LEU A 517 10.86 -1.35 16.99
CA LEU A 517 10.13 -0.40 16.15
C LEU A 517 10.00 0.96 16.85
N VAL A 518 9.73 0.96 18.16
CA VAL A 518 9.71 2.18 18.97
C VAL A 518 11.11 2.83 19.00
N TYR A 519 12.17 2.04 19.13
CA TYR A 519 13.55 2.52 19.01
C TYR A 519 13.84 3.10 17.61
N GLN A 520 13.41 2.45 16.54
CA GLN A 520 13.58 2.92 15.16
C GLN A 520 12.81 4.22 14.88
N GLU A 521 11.59 4.35 15.41
CA GLU A 521 10.83 5.60 15.34
C GLU A 521 11.56 6.72 16.08
N LYS A 522 12.00 6.48 17.32
CA LYS A 522 12.78 7.45 18.10
C LYS A 522 14.11 7.82 17.44
N LEU A 523 14.80 6.85 16.83
CA LEU A 523 16.05 7.09 16.11
C LEU A 523 15.82 7.94 14.85
N LEU A 524 14.76 7.65 14.10
CA LEU A 524 14.37 8.45 12.93
C LEU A 524 13.98 9.88 13.33
N GLU A 525 13.31 10.05 14.46
CA GLU A 525 12.99 11.38 15.02
C GLU A 525 14.24 12.14 15.44
N TYR A 526 15.19 11.48 16.11
CA TYR A 526 16.49 12.05 16.46
C TYR A 526 17.30 12.47 15.21
N GLU A 527 17.35 11.63 14.18
CA GLU A 527 18.05 11.93 12.92
C GLU A 527 17.44 13.12 12.16
N LYS A 528 16.10 13.19 12.08
CA LYS A 528 15.39 14.33 11.47
C LYS A 528 15.63 15.63 12.24
N TRP A 529 15.76 15.56 13.56
CA TRP A 529 16.05 16.72 14.39
C TRP A 529 17.49 17.21 14.20
N ILE A 530 18.47 16.30 14.15
CA ILE A 530 19.86 16.64 13.80
C ILE A 530 19.96 17.30 12.42
N GLN A 531 19.14 16.86 11.45
CA GLN A 531 19.03 17.53 10.15
C GLN A 531 18.47 18.96 10.27
N LYS A 532 17.47 19.20 11.12
CA LYS A 532 16.91 20.55 11.37
C LYS A 532 17.92 21.49 12.04
N LEU A 533 18.68 21.02 13.03
CA LEU A 533 19.73 21.82 13.68
C LEU A 533 20.86 22.21 12.73
N ARG A 534 21.19 21.34 11.76
CA ARG A 534 22.27 21.59 10.79
C ARG A 534 21.93 22.65 9.75
N ASN A 535 20.68 23.13 9.69
CA ASN A 535 20.24 24.10 8.71
C ASN A 535 19.28 25.15 9.32
N PRO A 536 19.81 26.16 10.05
CA PRO A 536 19.01 27.12 10.83
C PRO A 536 18.04 27.97 9.99
N ASN A 537 18.30 28.12 8.69
CA ASN A 537 17.43 28.89 7.77
C ASN A 537 16.07 28.19 7.51
N LEU A 538 15.91 26.91 7.86
CA LEU A 538 14.61 26.21 7.81
C LEU A 538 13.67 26.57 8.97
N LEU A 539 14.11 27.33 9.97
CA LEU A 539 13.27 27.74 11.11
C LEU A 539 12.45 29.01 10.83
N ASN A 540 12.81 29.81 9.81
CA ASN A 540 12.27 31.17 9.63
C ASN A 540 11.49 31.44 8.33
N GLU A 541 11.37 30.50 7.40
CA GLU A 541 10.54 30.69 6.20
C GLU A 541 9.38 29.70 6.16
N ASN A 542 8.16 30.25 6.31
CA ASN A 542 6.86 29.59 6.21
C ASN A 542 6.71 28.31 7.04
N ARG A 543 6.33 28.47 8.31
CA ARG A 543 5.89 27.39 9.20
C ARG A 543 4.91 26.47 8.45
N PRO A 544 5.26 25.20 8.16
CA PRO A 544 4.36 24.32 7.42
C PRO A 544 3.12 24.08 8.28
N GLN A 545 1.98 24.61 7.85
CA GLN A 545 0.69 24.33 8.45
C GLN A 545 0.41 22.82 8.34
N PRO A 546 -0.17 22.18 9.38
CA PRO A 546 -0.57 20.79 9.29
C PRO A 546 -1.48 20.59 8.08
N ALA A 547 -1.24 19.52 7.31
CA ALA A 547 -2.05 19.23 6.12
C ALA A 547 -3.54 19.15 6.48
N THR A 548 -4.37 19.94 5.79
CA THR A 548 -5.82 19.98 6.02
C THR A 548 -6.46 18.68 5.51
N ARG A 549 -6.69 17.72 6.40
CA ARG A 549 -7.29 16.41 6.11
C ARG A 549 -8.81 16.46 6.01
N TYR A 550 -9.42 17.38 6.75
CA TYR A 550 -10.87 17.52 6.85
C TYR A 550 -11.30 18.96 6.63
N GLN A 551 -12.37 19.15 5.86
CA GLN A 551 -13.11 20.39 5.81
C GLN A 551 -14.18 20.39 6.91
N ILE A 552 -14.13 21.37 7.80
CA ILE A 552 -15.10 21.55 8.89
C ILE A 552 -16.07 22.66 8.52
N ALA A 553 -17.37 22.36 8.51
CA ALA A 553 -18.44 23.32 8.29
C ALA A 553 -19.33 23.40 9.53
N TYR A 554 -19.50 24.59 10.10
CA TYR A 554 -20.39 24.81 11.24
C TYR A 554 -21.84 24.99 10.74
N LEU A 555 -22.79 24.35 11.43
CA LEU A 555 -24.19 24.26 11.01
C LEU A 555 -25.11 25.01 11.98
N ASP A 556 -26.17 25.62 11.44
CA ASP A 556 -27.29 26.16 12.23
C ASP A 556 -28.34 25.06 12.46
N PRO A 557 -28.68 24.70 13.71
CA PRO A 557 -29.70 23.71 14.03
C PRO A 557 -31.07 23.99 13.39
N ASN A 558 -31.39 25.24 13.08
CA ASN A 558 -32.68 25.64 12.48
C ASN A 558 -32.69 25.56 10.95
N GLN A 559 -31.55 25.26 10.31
CA GLN A 559 -31.40 25.25 8.85
C GLN A 559 -30.79 23.95 8.32
N LEU A 560 -31.05 22.83 9.00
CA LEU A 560 -30.54 21.53 8.59
C LEU A 560 -31.31 20.99 7.38
N THR A 561 -30.59 20.43 6.43
CA THR A 561 -31.19 19.74 5.27
C THR A 561 -31.77 18.39 5.70
N ALA A 562 -32.65 17.81 4.87
CA ALA A 562 -33.24 16.48 5.12
C ALA A 562 -32.16 15.40 5.34
N SER A 563 -31.09 15.41 4.55
CA SER A 563 -29.97 14.47 4.70
C SER A 563 -29.22 14.66 6.02
N GLN A 564 -29.08 15.90 6.50
CA GLN A 564 -28.41 16.19 7.76
C GLN A 564 -29.26 15.74 8.96
N HIS A 565 -30.57 15.92 8.89
CA HIS A 565 -31.50 15.33 9.86
C HIS A 565 -31.40 13.80 9.87
N GLN A 566 -31.34 13.16 8.70
CA GLN A 566 -31.15 11.72 8.59
C GLN A 566 -29.83 11.27 9.23
N TRP A 567 -28.71 11.95 8.99
CA TRP A 567 -27.41 11.59 9.59
C TRP A 567 -27.41 11.75 11.11
N MET A 568 -28.03 12.81 11.64
CA MET A 568 -28.19 12.98 13.08
C MET A 568 -29.05 11.86 13.69
N ASP A 569 -30.08 11.45 12.95
CA ASP A 569 -30.93 10.33 13.34
C ASP A 569 -30.12 9.01 13.32
N GLU A 570 -29.30 8.76 12.29
CA GLU A 570 -28.43 7.58 12.20
C GLU A 570 -27.40 7.47 13.34
N ASN A 571 -26.95 8.60 13.89
CA ASN A 571 -26.08 8.59 15.08
C ASN A 571 -26.78 7.95 16.30
N GLN A 572 -28.11 7.93 16.36
CA GLN A 572 -28.84 7.28 17.46
C GLN A 572 -28.68 5.75 17.41
N ASP A 573 -28.45 5.17 16.22
CA ASP A 573 -28.21 3.72 16.07
C ASP A 573 -26.89 3.25 16.69
N THR A 574 -26.00 4.18 17.00
CA THR A 574 -24.70 3.89 17.59
C THR A 574 -24.76 3.73 19.11
N GLU A 575 -25.92 3.95 19.73
CA GLU A 575 -26.11 3.86 21.17
C GLU A 575 -26.74 2.52 21.58
N PHE A 576 -26.13 1.88 22.58
CA PHE A 576 -26.53 0.56 23.09
C PHE A 576 -26.73 0.65 24.59
N GLN A 577 -27.93 0.31 25.05
CA GLN A 577 -28.23 0.27 26.49
C GLN A 577 -27.77 -1.06 27.08
N VAL A 578 -27.01 -1.01 28.17
CA VAL A 578 -26.59 -2.20 28.91
C VAL A 578 -27.79 -2.81 29.63
N VAL A 579 -28.08 -4.07 29.34
CA VAL A 579 -29.10 -4.87 30.04
C VAL A 579 -28.48 -5.51 31.28
N GLU A 580 -27.34 -6.17 31.10
CA GLU A 580 -26.66 -6.91 32.15
C GLU A 580 -25.14 -6.80 32.01
N ASN A 581 -24.44 -6.82 33.14
CA ASN A 581 -22.98 -6.97 33.24
C ASN A 581 -22.65 -7.98 34.34
N GLN A 582 -22.57 -9.25 33.96
CA GLN A 582 -22.42 -10.37 34.86
C GLN A 582 -20.96 -10.85 34.91
N LEU A 583 -20.44 -11.10 36.11
CA LEU A 583 -19.15 -11.76 36.29
C LEU A 583 -19.34 -13.27 36.08
N ILE A 584 -18.72 -13.83 35.04
CA ILE A 584 -18.84 -15.26 34.67
C ILE A 584 -17.58 -16.07 34.97
N ALA A 585 -16.44 -15.40 35.19
CA ALA A 585 -15.27 -15.97 35.84
C ALA A 585 -14.72 -14.94 36.85
N PRO A 586 -14.60 -15.30 38.13
CA PRO A 586 -14.12 -14.39 39.16
C PRO A 586 -12.64 -14.06 38.97
N ASP A 587 -12.16 -13.09 39.74
CA ASP A 587 -10.75 -12.73 39.76
C ASP A 587 -9.90 -13.93 40.17
N HIS A 588 -8.96 -14.31 39.29
CA HIS A 588 -8.03 -15.41 39.51
C HIS A 588 -6.63 -15.02 39.02
N PRO A 589 -5.57 -15.54 39.68
CA PRO A 589 -4.21 -15.25 39.29
C PRO A 589 -3.88 -15.92 37.96
N THR A 590 -3.04 -15.24 37.19
CA THR A 590 -2.41 -15.76 35.98
C THR A 590 -0.94 -16.05 36.26
N GLN A 591 -0.31 -16.92 35.46
CA GLN A 591 1.05 -17.41 35.72
C GLN A 591 2.12 -16.30 35.75
N ASP A 592 1.85 -15.16 35.10
CA ASP A 592 2.75 -14.01 35.03
C ASP A 592 2.50 -12.98 36.14
N GLY A 593 1.75 -13.34 37.19
CA GLY A 593 1.50 -12.50 38.36
C GLY A 593 0.32 -11.51 38.20
N TRP A 594 -0.34 -11.48 37.04
CA TRP A 594 -1.52 -10.64 36.84
C TRP A 594 -2.79 -11.30 37.38
N THR A 595 -3.84 -10.50 37.59
CA THR A 595 -5.19 -10.99 37.91
C THR A 595 -6.09 -10.88 36.68
N ARG A 596 -6.92 -11.90 36.44
CA ARG A 596 -7.90 -11.93 35.36
C ARG A 596 -9.30 -12.23 35.89
N SER A 597 -10.30 -11.58 35.31
CA SER A 597 -11.71 -11.96 35.39
C SER A 597 -12.36 -11.95 34.01
N VAL A 598 -13.53 -12.56 33.88
CA VAL A 598 -14.31 -12.54 32.64
C VAL A 598 -15.76 -12.16 32.93
N ARG A 599 -16.30 -11.27 32.10
CA ARG A 599 -17.68 -10.78 32.19
C ARG A 599 -18.49 -11.13 30.95
N HIS A 600 -19.75 -11.41 31.16
CA HIS A 600 -20.78 -11.42 30.13
C HIS A 600 -21.51 -10.08 30.19
N ILE A 601 -21.53 -9.35 29.07
CA ILE A 601 -22.22 -8.06 29.02
C ILE A 601 -23.25 -8.12 27.90
N GLU A 602 -24.49 -7.80 28.25
CA GLU A 602 -25.62 -7.81 27.33
C GLU A 602 -26.10 -6.38 27.03
N PHE A 603 -26.44 -6.13 25.78
CA PHE A 603 -26.92 -4.86 25.27
C PHE A 603 -28.26 -5.02 24.56
N ALA A 604 -29.19 -4.11 24.85
CA ALA A 604 -30.49 -4.07 24.18
C ALA A 604 -30.33 -3.59 22.74
N ILE A 605 -31.14 -4.17 21.84
CA ILE A 605 -31.22 -3.83 20.42
C ILE A 605 -32.58 -3.19 20.13
N SER A 606 -32.56 -1.96 19.60
CA SER A 606 -33.77 -1.25 19.15
C SER A 606 -34.31 -1.82 17.83
N GLU A 607 -35.59 -1.64 17.53
CA GLU A 607 -36.19 -2.06 16.24
C GLU A 607 -35.43 -1.52 15.01
N ARG A 608 -34.91 -0.30 15.11
CA ARG A 608 -34.12 0.32 14.05
C ARG A 608 -32.78 -0.40 13.85
N GLN A 609 -32.10 -0.76 14.95
CA GLN A 609 -30.88 -1.55 14.89
C GLN A 609 -31.17 -2.95 14.33
N LYS A 610 -32.28 -3.61 14.70
CA LYS A 610 -32.65 -4.94 14.16
C LYS A 610 -32.71 -4.95 12.64
N ASN A 611 -33.34 -3.95 12.03
CA ASN A 611 -33.45 -3.85 10.57
C ASN A 611 -32.08 -3.84 9.87
N ARG A 612 -31.05 -3.24 10.50
CA ARG A 612 -29.68 -3.19 9.97
C ARG A 612 -28.88 -4.48 10.19
N LEU A 613 -29.28 -5.30 11.16
CA LEU A 613 -28.58 -6.52 11.56
C LEU A 613 -29.20 -7.81 10.98
N THR A 614 -30.29 -7.69 10.23
CA THR A 614 -30.99 -8.83 9.61
C THR A 614 -30.04 -9.70 8.76
N ASN A 615 -30.15 -11.03 8.89
CA ASN A 615 -29.36 -12.05 8.16
C ASN A 615 -27.87 -12.15 8.53
N GLN A 616 -27.46 -11.80 9.75
CA GLN A 616 -26.07 -11.94 10.21
C GLN A 616 -25.98 -12.87 11.42
N CYS A 617 -25.13 -13.90 11.34
CA CYS A 617 -24.96 -14.86 12.43
C CYS A 617 -23.80 -14.51 13.39
N ALA A 618 -22.76 -13.85 12.90
CA ALA A 618 -21.67 -13.36 13.74
C ALA A 618 -21.30 -11.93 13.33
N ILE A 619 -21.14 -11.09 14.33
CA ILE A 619 -20.93 -9.64 14.20
C ILE A 619 -19.81 -9.27 15.18
N ASN A 620 -19.06 -8.23 14.84
CA ASN A 620 -18.11 -7.60 15.73
C ASN A 620 -18.66 -6.25 16.19
N PHE A 621 -18.69 -6.06 17.50
CA PHE A 621 -19.09 -4.84 18.16
C PHE A 621 -17.86 -4.01 18.52
N ALA A 622 -17.70 -2.87 17.86
CA ALA A 622 -16.61 -1.93 18.07
C ALA A 622 -17.06 -0.87 19.09
N VAL A 623 -16.58 -0.99 20.33
CA VAL A 623 -16.95 -0.12 21.45
C VAL A 623 -16.04 1.09 21.53
N TYR A 624 -16.63 2.26 21.70
CA TYR A 624 -15.93 3.53 21.92
C TYR A 624 -15.99 3.89 23.40
N VAL A 625 -14.85 4.35 23.92
CA VAL A 625 -14.74 4.84 25.31
C VAL A 625 -14.90 6.36 25.28
N PRO A 626 -15.72 6.98 26.14
CA PRO A 626 -15.81 8.44 26.20
C PRO A 626 -14.60 9.06 26.92
N ASN A 627 -14.29 10.31 26.61
CA ASN A 627 -13.50 11.18 27.48
C ASN A 627 -14.39 11.67 28.63
N SER A 628 -13.80 11.97 29.79
CA SER A 628 -14.61 12.44 30.92
C SER A 628 -15.25 13.80 30.63
N PRO A 629 -16.49 14.07 31.11
CA PRO A 629 -17.15 15.37 30.91
C PRO A 629 -16.28 16.55 31.39
N THR A 630 -15.58 16.39 32.52
CA THR A 630 -14.68 17.39 33.08
C THR A 630 -13.52 17.74 32.13
N GLN A 631 -12.97 16.76 31.42
CA GLN A 631 -11.92 17.01 30.42
C GLN A 631 -12.48 17.69 29.18
N VAL A 632 -13.67 17.27 28.73
CA VAL A 632 -14.33 17.92 27.60
C VAL A 632 -14.60 19.39 27.91
N ASP A 633 -15.10 19.71 29.10
CA ASP A 633 -15.32 21.10 29.53
C ASP A 633 -14.04 21.93 29.60
N ARG A 634 -12.94 21.32 30.07
CA ARG A 634 -11.62 21.99 30.09
C ARG A 634 -11.11 22.26 28.68
N LEU A 635 -11.24 21.29 27.78
CA LEU A 635 -10.79 21.45 26.40
C LEU A 635 -11.66 22.45 25.63
N LEU A 636 -12.97 22.49 25.85
CA LEU A 636 -13.84 23.53 25.29
C LEU A 636 -13.40 24.94 25.69
N LYS A 637 -12.93 25.12 26.93
CA LYS A 637 -12.36 26.40 27.40
C LYS A 637 -11.06 26.74 26.68
N ILE A 638 -10.15 25.77 26.52
CA ILE A 638 -8.87 25.96 25.81
C ILE A 638 -9.12 26.36 24.34
N LEU A 639 -10.09 25.71 23.69
CA LEU A 639 -10.44 25.97 22.28
C LEU A 639 -11.32 27.20 22.09
N ASN A 640 -11.79 27.83 23.16
CA ASN A 640 -12.80 28.89 23.16
C ASN A 640 -14.02 28.54 22.27
N ALA A 641 -14.54 27.32 22.41
CA ALA A 641 -15.59 26.77 21.55
C ALA A 641 -16.91 26.56 22.31
N ASP A 642 -18.04 26.84 21.64
CA ASP A 642 -19.36 26.44 22.13
C ASP A 642 -19.55 24.93 21.91
N GLY A 643 -19.70 24.17 23.01
CA GLY A 643 -19.91 22.73 22.95
C GLY A 643 -21.19 22.31 22.22
N ASN A 644 -22.20 23.17 22.12
CA ASN A 644 -23.46 22.89 21.42
C ASN A 644 -23.40 23.21 19.91
N GLN A 645 -22.34 23.86 19.44
CA GLN A 645 -22.17 24.18 18.04
C GLN A 645 -22.15 22.89 17.20
N LEU A 646 -23.09 22.75 16.27
CA LEU A 646 -23.10 21.66 15.31
C LEU A 646 -22.02 21.89 14.25
N PHE A 647 -21.37 20.81 13.83
CA PHE A 647 -20.44 20.84 12.70
C PHE A 647 -20.58 19.58 11.85
N GLN A 648 -20.15 19.70 10.60
CA GLN A 648 -19.96 18.61 9.65
C GLN A 648 -18.49 18.52 9.29
N ALA A 649 -17.90 17.33 9.41
CA ALA A 649 -16.54 17.06 8.95
C ALA A 649 -16.57 16.26 7.64
N THR A 650 -15.97 16.80 6.58
CA THR A 650 -15.85 16.12 5.29
C THR A 650 -14.38 15.86 4.99
N ARG A 651 -14.02 14.60 4.71
CA ARG A 651 -12.62 14.25 4.41
C ARG A 651 -12.23 14.78 3.03
N ASN A 652 -11.07 15.43 2.93
CA ASN A 652 -10.55 15.87 1.65
C ASN A 652 -10.11 14.66 0.81
N ALA A 653 -10.78 14.43 -0.33
CA ALA A 653 -10.56 13.28 -1.21
C ALA A 653 -9.10 13.16 -1.72
N SER A 654 -8.36 14.27 -1.69
CA SER A 654 -6.96 14.38 -2.12
C SER A 654 -5.93 13.72 -1.17
N ILE A 655 -6.31 13.29 0.04
CA ILE A 655 -5.38 12.79 1.09
C ILE A 655 -5.64 11.31 1.44
N GLN A 656 -6.35 10.55 0.59
CA GLN A 656 -6.37 9.08 0.71
C GLN A 656 -5.00 8.50 0.36
N LYS A 657 -4.10 8.41 1.34
CA LYS A 657 -3.03 7.41 1.30
C LYS A 657 -3.72 6.04 1.23
N PHE A 658 -3.56 5.33 0.12
CA PHE A 658 -3.89 3.91 0.07
C PHE A 658 -3.06 3.23 1.15
N ASN A 659 -3.73 2.65 2.14
CA ASN A 659 -3.11 1.74 3.08
C ASN A 659 -3.42 0.33 2.61
N PRO A 660 -2.48 -0.40 1.98
CA PRO A 660 -2.71 -1.78 1.53
C PRO A 660 -3.13 -2.73 2.66
N ARG A 661 -2.97 -2.33 3.94
CA ARG A 661 -3.47 -3.09 5.09
C ARG A 661 -4.97 -2.94 5.34
N GLU A 662 -5.61 -1.84 4.90
CA GLU A 662 -7.06 -1.67 5.03
C GLU A 662 -7.84 -2.54 4.03
N PHE A 663 -7.25 -2.84 2.87
CA PHE A 663 -7.88 -3.67 1.84
C PHE A 663 -7.97 -5.16 2.21
N LYS A 664 -7.31 -5.62 3.27
CA LYS A 664 -7.44 -7.01 3.76
C LYS A 664 -8.58 -7.21 4.76
N ASN A 665 -9.25 -6.15 5.22
CA ASN A 665 -10.27 -6.24 6.26
C ASN A 665 -11.45 -5.26 6.02
N THR A 666 -11.97 -5.14 4.81
CA THR A 666 -13.24 -4.44 4.57
C THR A 666 -14.41 -5.30 5.04
N ARG A 667 -14.48 -5.56 6.34
CA ARG A 667 -15.68 -6.09 7.00
C ARG A 667 -16.83 -5.13 6.70
N LYS A 668 -17.91 -5.63 6.09
CA LYS A 668 -19.10 -4.84 5.81
C LYS A 668 -19.58 -4.18 7.10
N ARG A 669 -19.64 -2.84 7.12
CA ARG A 669 -20.15 -2.07 8.26
C ARG A 669 -21.67 -2.15 8.27
N LEU A 670 -22.24 -2.60 9.39
CA LEU A 670 -23.67 -2.80 9.59
C LEU A 670 -24.31 -1.62 10.31
N ILE A 671 -23.61 -1.09 11.32
CA ILE A 671 -23.96 0.15 12.02
C ILE A 671 -22.79 1.13 11.85
N PRO A 672 -23.04 2.39 11.46
CA PRO A 672 -22.02 3.39 11.19
C PRO A 672 -21.18 3.68 12.44
N LYS A 673 -20.08 4.40 12.25
CA LYS A 673 -19.27 4.85 13.38
C LYS A 673 -20.05 5.95 14.13
N PRO A 674 -19.93 6.04 15.47
CA PRO A 674 -20.35 7.25 16.17
C PRO A 674 -19.73 8.47 15.48
N PHE A 675 -20.57 9.46 15.15
CA PHE A 675 -20.16 10.76 14.61
C PHE A 675 -19.51 10.69 13.23
N GLU A 676 -20.08 9.90 12.32
CA GLU A 676 -19.55 9.75 10.95
C GLU A 676 -19.67 11.02 10.10
N HIS A 677 -20.70 11.85 10.35
CA HIS A 677 -21.00 13.01 9.51
C HIS A 677 -21.21 14.31 10.29
N ILE A 678 -22.17 14.33 11.22
CA ILE A 678 -22.57 15.53 11.98
C ILE A 678 -22.57 15.22 13.46
N ALA A 679 -22.07 16.17 14.25
CA ALA A 679 -22.12 16.12 15.71
C ALA A 679 -22.05 17.55 16.26
N ASN A 680 -22.35 17.73 17.55
CA ASN A 680 -21.89 18.93 18.23
C ASN A 680 -20.42 18.78 18.68
N ILE A 681 -19.74 19.90 18.93
CA ILE A 681 -18.32 19.90 19.32
C ILE A 681 -18.11 19.07 20.59
N ARG A 682 -19.02 19.16 21.58
CA ARG A 682 -18.93 18.39 22.83
C ARG A 682 -18.95 16.89 22.59
N GLU A 683 -19.80 16.40 21.71
CA GLU A 683 -19.88 15.00 21.32
C GLU A 683 -18.59 14.55 20.63
N ALA A 684 -18.06 15.34 19.70
CA ALA A 684 -16.79 15.02 19.04
C ALA A 684 -15.62 14.94 20.03
N LEU A 685 -15.52 15.90 20.95
CA LEU A 685 -14.52 15.87 22.01
C LEU A 685 -14.72 14.71 22.98
N SER A 686 -15.97 14.26 23.17
CA SER A 686 -16.27 13.12 24.04
C SER A 686 -15.84 11.79 23.41
N TRP A 687 -16.00 11.61 22.10
CA TRP A 687 -15.93 10.28 21.51
C TRP A 687 -14.90 10.11 20.39
N THR A 688 -14.59 11.18 19.66
CA THR A 688 -13.79 11.13 18.42
C THR A 688 -12.30 11.14 18.68
N PHE A 689 -11.83 11.82 19.74
CA PHE A 689 -10.40 12.02 19.99
C PHE A 689 -9.90 11.28 21.21
N ASP A 690 -8.65 10.86 21.17
CA ASP A 690 -7.95 10.33 22.35
C ASP A 690 -7.27 11.46 23.11
N LEU A 691 -7.84 11.87 24.25
CA LEU A 691 -7.35 13.02 25.02
C LEU A 691 -6.52 12.61 26.26
N GLU A 692 -6.51 11.33 26.61
CA GLU A 692 -5.91 10.83 27.85
C GLU A 692 -4.60 10.09 27.63
N SER A 693 -4.43 9.47 26.46
CA SER A 693 -3.16 8.81 26.12
C SER A 693 -2.02 9.81 26.00
N THR A 694 -0.80 9.27 26.13
CA THR A 694 0.43 10.01 25.89
C THR A 694 0.41 10.62 24.48
N PRO A 695 0.60 11.95 24.33
CA PRO A 695 0.53 12.60 23.04
C PRO A 695 1.64 12.08 22.12
N PRO A 696 1.32 11.69 20.87
CA PRO A 696 2.35 11.29 19.91
C PRO A 696 3.20 12.49 19.48
N SER A 697 4.46 12.26 19.10
CA SER A 697 5.39 13.31 18.62
C SER A 697 4.80 14.14 17.46
N SER A 698 3.99 13.51 16.60
CA SER A 698 3.30 14.19 15.51
C SER A 698 2.24 15.20 15.98
N PHE A 699 1.54 14.91 17.08
CA PHE A 699 0.61 15.86 17.70
C PHE A 699 1.37 17.00 18.38
N MET A 700 2.45 16.69 19.10
CA MET A 700 3.33 17.68 19.75
C MET A 700 3.88 18.68 18.73
N SER A 701 4.51 18.20 17.66
CA SER A 701 5.03 19.06 16.60
C SER A 701 3.90 19.83 15.90
N GLY A 702 2.71 19.21 15.73
CA GLY A 702 1.52 19.87 15.20
C GLY A 702 1.05 21.07 16.03
N LEU A 703 1.11 20.99 17.36
CA LEU A 703 0.77 22.10 18.27
C LEU A 703 1.72 23.29 18.11
N SER A 704 2.98 23.06 17.71
CA SER A 704 3.98 24.13 17.59
C SER A 704 3.59 25.21 16.57
N ALA A 705 2.79 24.86 15.55
CA ALA A 705 2.26 25.79 14.56
C ALA A 705 1.28 26.82 15.17
N PHE A 706 0.74 26.54 16.36
CA PHE A 706 -0.29 27.31 17.05
C PHE A 706 0.23 27.98 18.34
N CYS A 707 1.54 27.92 18.58
CA CYS A 707 2.19 28.57 19.72
C CYS A 707 2.94 29.84 19.26
N THR A 708 3.11 30.79 20.18
CA THR A 708 3.83 32.05 19.92
C THR A 708 5.10 32.23 20.75
N ASP A 709 5.22 31.54 21.90
CA ASP A 709 6.44 31.53 22.71
C ASP A 709 7.51 30.64 22.05
N PRO A 710 8.69 31.19 21.68
CA PRO A 710 9.79 30.42 21.10
C PRO A 710 10.21 29.19 21.94
N LYS A 711 10.14 29.28 23.28
CA LYS A 711 10.52 28.15 24.16
C LYS A 711 9.52 27.00 24.07
N GLU A 712 8.23 27.32 23.99
CA GLU A 712 7.17 26.33 23.79
C GLU A 712 7.29 25.68 22.41
N ILE A 713 7.55 26.47 21.36
CA ILE A 713 7.75 25.97 20.00
C ILE A 713 8.96 25.05 19.91
N GLU A 714 10.08 25.43 20.54
CA GLU A 714 11.30 24.63 20.57
C GLU A 714 11.05 23.30 21.29
N LEU A 715 10.46 23.34 22.49
CA LEU A 715 10.10 22.16 23.27
C LEU A 715 9.20 21.21 22.47
N LEU A 716 8.13 21.71 21.85
CA LEU A 716 7.16 20.90 21.11
C LEU A 716 7.74 20.20 19.87
N ASN A 717 8.87 20.69 19.36
CA ASN A 717 9.57 20.11 18.21
C ASN A 717 10.71 19.16 18.58
N GLN A 718 10.95 18.93 19.87
CA GLN A 718 11.95 17.98 20.37
C GLN A 718 11.37 16.55 20.47
N PRO A 719 12.16 15.51 20.16
CA PRO A 719 11.69 14.11 20.21
C PRO A 719 11.39 13.62 21.63
N ASP A 720 11.99 14.25 22.63
CA ASP A 720 11.82 13.95 24.06
C ASP A 720 10.90 14.95 24.78
N ALA A 721 10.13 15.75 24.04
CA ALA A 721 9.23 16.77 24.59
C ALA A 721 8.30 16.23 25.70
N VAL A 722 7.76 15.03 25.49
CA VAL A 722 6.87 14.37 26.46
C VAL A 722 7.64 14.02 27.74
N GLN A 723 8.86 13.48 27.62
CA GLN A 723 9.72 13.12 28.75
C GLN A 723 10.15 14.37 29.52
N GLN A 724 10.47 15.46 28.83
CA GLN A 724 10.83 16.72 29.46
C GLN A 724 9.64 17.34 30.22
N LEU A 725 8.45 17.35 29.61
CA LEU A 725 7.21 17.79 30.28
C LEU A 725 6.86 16.89 31.47
N GLN A 726 7.12 15.58 31.37
CA GLN A 726 6.96 14.65 32.48
C GLN A 726 7.97 14.93 33.61
N ALA A 727 9.24 15.19 33.27
CA ALA A 727 10.30 15.48 34.24
C ALA A 727 10.07 16.78 35.03
N GLN A 728 9.33 17.74 34.45
CA GLN A 728 8.90 18.95 35.17
C GLN A 728 7.84 18.68 36.25
N ARG A 729 7.18 17.50 36.23
CA ARG A 729 6.20 17.06 37.22
C ARG A 729 6.38 15.58 37.56
N PRO A 730 7.45 15.22 38.30
CA PRO A 730 7.76 13.82 38.63
C PRO A 730 6.66 13.14 39.48
N GLU A 731 5.81 13.93 40.13
CA GLU A 731 4.66 13.41 40.89
C GLU A 731 3.46 13.04 40.02
N SER A 732 3.47 13.41 38.73
CA SER A 732 2.43 13.00 37.78
C SER A 732 2.93 11.83 36.94
N THR A 733 2.29 10.68 37.10
CA THR A 733 2.66 9.43 36.42
C THR A 733 2.38 9.43 34.92
N ASN A 734 1.57 10.37 34.40
CA ASN A 734 1.17 10.38 32.99
C ASN A 734 0.95 11.79 32.40
N VAL A 735 1.63 12.07 31.28
CA VAL A 735 1.46 13.27 30.43
C VAL A 735 0.38 12.97 29.39
N SER A 736 -0.75 13.70 29.44
CA SER A 736 -1.86 13.55 28.49
C SER A 736 -2.01 14.78 27.60
N ILE A 737 -2.69 14.63 26.46
CA ILE A 737 -2.93 15.71 25.50
C ILE A 737 -3.48 16.97 26.17
N ILE A 738 -4.51 16.82 27.00
CA ILE A 738 -5.15 17.97 27.65
C ILE A 738 -4.20 18.68 28.62
N LYS A 739 -3.37 17.94 29.36
CA LYS A 739 -2.40 18.51 30.31
C LYS A 739 -1.32 19.29 29.57
N VAL A 740 -0.85 18.78 28.42
CA VAL A 740 0.12 19.51 27.58
C VAL A 740 -0.49 20.80 27.09
N MET A 741 -1.70 20.76 26.52
CA MET A 741 -2.36 21.96 25.99
C MET A 741 -2.60 23.04 27.07
N GLU A 742 -2.88 22.66 28.31
CA GLU A 742 -3.03 23.61 29.42
C GLU A 742 -1.71 24.24 29.90
N GLN A 743 -0.58 23.57 29.67
CA GLN A 743 0.73 24.07 30.07
C GLN A 743 1.31 25.06 29.06
N LEU A 744 0.80 25.05 27.82
CA LEU A 744 1.22 25.95 26.76
C LEU A 744 0.47 27.28 26.88
N SER A 745 1.09 28.24 27.53
CA SER A 745 0.54 29.57 27.78
C SER A 745 0.33 30.39 26.51
N SER A 746 1.12 30.09 25.47
CA SER A 746 1.10 30.81 24.20
C SER A 746 0.26 30.13 23.10
N LEU A 747 -0.39 29.01 23.44
CA LEU A 747 -1.20 28.21 22.53
C LEU A 747 -2.50 28.94 22.16
N SER A 748 -2.73 29.11 20.85
CA SER A 748 -3.97 29.62 20.28
C SER A 748 -4.47 28.67 19.19
N LEU A 749 -5.35 27.74 19.57
CA LEU A 749 -5.85 26.66 18.72
C LEU A 749 -7.39 26.62 18.73
N ASP A 750 -8.01 26.59 17.55
CA ASP A 750 -9.46 26.40 17.42
C ASP A 750 -9.84 24.93 17.22
N PHE A 751 -11.14 24.62 17.30
CA PHE A 751 -11.64 23.25 17.13
C PHE A 751 -11.31 22.65 15.76
N ALA A 752 -11.43 23.45 14.69
CA ALA A 752 -11.17 22.99 13.34
C ALA A 752 -9.71 22.59 13.13
N SER A 753 -8.77 23.31 13.74
CA SER A 753 -7.35 23.00 13.74
C SER A 753 -7.04 21.80 14.62
N LEU A 754 -7.63 21.70 15.81
CA LEU A 754 -7.50 20.51 16.66
C LEU A 754 -7.93 19.25 15.89
N TYR A 755 -9.05 19.32 15.15
CA TYR A 755 -9.58 18.21 14.36
C TYR A 755 -8.56 17.68 13.33
N GLN A 756 -7.65 18.52 12.84
CA GLN A 756 -6.63 18.10 11.86
C GLN A 756 -5.48 17.30 12.50
N ILE A 757 -5.09 17.66 13.72
CA ILE A 757 -3.86 17.18 14.35
C ILE A 757 -4.10 16.17 15.47
N ALA A 758 -5.26 16.21 16.13
CA ALA A 758 -5.56 15.36 17.27
C ALA A 758 -5.62 13.88 16.87
N PRO A 759 -5.07 12.97 17.71
CA PRO A 759 -5.20 11.54 17.48
C PRO A 759 -6.68 11.13 17.65
N PHE A 760 -7.19 10.39 16.67
CA PHE A 760 -8.53 9.81 16.75
C PHE A 760 -8.55 8.66 17.77
N ASN A 761 -9.66 8.53 18.48
CA ASN A 761 -9.94 7.47 19.43
C ASN A 761 -10.28 6.16 18.69
N PRO A 762 -9.39 5.14 18.69
CA PRO A 762 -9.70 3.88 18.03
C PRO A 762 -10.69 3.07 18.88
N PRO A 763 -11.75 2.47 18.29
CA PRO A 763 -12.64 1.60 19.05
C PRO A 763 -11.96 0.28 19.42
N ARG A 764 -12.49 -0.41 20.44
CA ARG A 764 -12.10 -1.77 20.76
C ARG A 764 -13.15 -2.76 20.25
N TYR A 765 -12.69 -3.72 19.45
CA TYR A 765 -13.56 -4.73 18.85
C TYR A 765 -13.78 -5.91 19.80
N TYR A 766 -15.03 -6.33 19.89
CA TYR A 766 -15.47 -7.53 20.59
C TYR A 766 -16.32 -8.35 19.65
N THR A 767 -16.01 -9.63 19.49
CA THR A 767 -16.89 -10.54 18.76
C THR A 767 -18.13 -10.83 19.59
N ILE A 768 -19.31 -10.67 18.99
CA ILE A 768 -20.60 -10.91 19.65
C ILE A 768 -20.69 -12.38 20.05
N SER A 769 -21.18 -12.63 21.26
CA SER A 769 -21.31 -13.94 21.89
C SER A 769 -22.74 -14.46 22.00
N SER A 770 -23.68 -13.84 21.30
CA SER A 770 -25.07 -14.30 21.17
C SER A 770 -25.53 -14.32 19.70
N SER A 771 -26.64 -15.03 19.43
CA SER A 771 -27.32 -14.98 18.14
C SER A 771 -28.61 -14.17 18.21
N LEU A 772 -28.81 -13.27 17.23
CA LEU A 772 -30.06 -12.54 17.05
C LEU A 772 -31.24 -13.43 16.64
N GLU A 773 -30.99 -14.63 16.12
CA GLU A 773 -32.07 -15.61 15.89
C GLU A 773 -32.50 -16.31 17.17
N PHE A 774 -31.64 -16.30 18.20
CA PHE A 774 -31.95 -16.85 19.53
C PHE A 774 -32.65 -15.82 20.41
N ASP A 775 -32.13 -14.59 20.47
CA ASP A 775 -32.80 -13.45 21.08
C ASP A 775 -32.71 -12.22 20.16
N ARG A 776 -33.86 -11.79 19.62
CA ARG A 776 -33.94 -10.64 18.71
C ARG A 776 -33.78 -9.30 19.43
N ASN A 777 -33.88 -9.26 20.76
CA ASN A 777 -33.89 -8.03 21.54
C ASN A 777 -32.54 -7.68 22.17
N ALA A 778 -31.58 -8.59 22.14
CA ALA A 778 -30.32 -8.41 22.84
C ALA A 778 -29.12 -9.01 22.09
N ILE A 779 -27.96 -8.37 22.27
CA ILE A 779 -26.66 -8.93 21.90
C ILE A 779 -25.75 -9.00 23.11
N SER A 780 -24.81 -9.94 23.11
CA SER A 780 -23.82 -10.03 24.19
C SER A 780 -22.38 -10.01 23.71
N ILE A 781 -21.47 -9.63 24.61
CA ILE A 781 -20.02 -9.80 24.42
C ILE A 781 -19.43 -10.57 25.61
N THR A 782 -18.29 -11.23 25.38
CA THR A 782 -17.51 -11.89 26.43
C THR A 782 -16.23 -11.10 26.70
N LEU A 783 -16.22 -10.34 27.79
CA LEU A 783 -15.14 -9.42 28.14
C LEU A 783 -14.12 -10.09 29.06
N GLY A 784 -12.89 -10.28 28.59
CA GLY A 784 -11.75 -10.56 29.47
C GLY A 784 -11.20 -9.28 30.07
N TYR A 785 -11.15 -9.19 31.39
CA TYR A 785 -10.52 -8.09 32.12
C TYR A 785 -9.26 -8.61 32.81
N ARG A 786 -8.13 -7.93 32.61
CA ARG A 786 -6.84 -8.30 33.20
C ARG A 786 -6.21 -7.05 33.80
N TYR A 787 -5.74 -7.13 35.04
CA TYR A 787 -5.16 -6.02 35.77
C TYR A 787 -4.09 -6.49 36.76
N HIS A 788 -3.25 -5.55 37.21
CA HIS A 788 -2.27 -5.73 38.27
C HIS A 788 -2.52 -4.66 39.34
N SER A 789 -2.38 -4.99 40.63
CA SER A 789 -2.68 -4.06 41.73
C SER A 789 -1.78 -2.82 41.71
N ASP A 790 -0.51 -3.03 41.33
CA ASP A 790 0.55 -2.01 41.44
C ASP A 790 0.68 -1.13 40.18
N VAL A 791 -0.19 -1.35 39.18
CA VAL A 791 -0.17 -0.61 37.92
C VAL A 791 -1.35 0.35 37.89
N GLU A 792 -1.04 1.65 37.86
CA GLU A 792 -2.05 2.70 37.73
C GLU A 792 -2.81 2.53 36.41
N ARG A 793 -4.15 2.63 36.49
CA ARG A 793 -5.04 2.27 35.38
C ARG A 793 -5.25 3.47 34.47
N GLY A 794 -4.70 3.39 33.26
CA GLY A 794 -5.02 4.33 32.18
C GLY A 794 -6.41 4.12 31.57
N ARG A 795 -6.75 4.92 30.56
CA ARG A 795 -7.97 4.80 29.76
C ARG A 795 -7.96 3.46 29.01
N CYS A 796 -8.79 2.52 29.46
CA CYS A 796 -8.85 1.19 28.86
C CYS A 796 -10.30 0.73 28.65
N CYS A 797 -10.64 0.22 27.47
CA CYS A 797 -12.02 -0.16 27.14
C CYS A 797 -12.55 -1.29 28.03
N SER A 798 -11.70 -2.24 28.42
CA SER A 798 -12.08 -3.30 29.35
C SER A 798 -12.32 -2.80 30.77
N CYS A 799 -11.64 -1.72 31.18
CA CYS A 799 -11.86 -1.03 32.45
C CYS A 799 -13.22 -0.31 32.43
N TYR A 800 -13.50 0.42 31.34
CA TYR A 800 -14.77 1.11 31.13
C TYR A 800 -15.95 0.12 31.16
N LEU A 801 -15.87 -0.96 30.38
CA LEU A 801 -16.91 -1.98 30.32
C LEU A 801 -16.98 -2.85 31.59
N SER A 802 -15.92 -3.00 32.37
CA SER A 802 -16.02 -3.73 33.64
C SER A 802 -16.71 -2.92 34.73
N ALA A 803 -16.66 -1.58 34.64
CA ALA A 803 -17.30 -0.66 35.58
C ALA A 803 -18.74 -0.28 35.21
N ILE A 804 -19.16 -0.53 33.96
CA ILE A 804 -20.48 -0.14 33.46
C ILE A 804 -21.61 -0.93 34.12
N LYS A 805 -22.74 -0.27 34.39
CA LYS A 805 -23.90 -0.84 35.09
C LYS A 805 -25.07 -1.02 34.14
N ALA A 806 -26.04 -1.84 34.54
CA ALA A 806 -27.31 -1.94 33.83
C ALA A 806 -27.96 -0.56 33.70
N LYS A 807 -28.61 -0.33 32.56
CA LYS A 807 -29.21 0.94 32.09
C LYS A 807 -28.23 2.01 31.59
N ASP A 808 -26.93 1.86 31.83
CA ASP A 808 -25.93 2.74 31.22
C ASP A 808 -25.94 2.57 29.70
N LYS A 809 -25.37 3.56 29.00
CA LYS A 809 -25.33 3.61 27.53
C LYS A 809 -23.89 3.54 27.05
N VAL A 810 -23.66 2.72 26.04
CA VAL A 810 -22.38 2.59 25.33
C VAL A 810 -22.54 3.05 23.90
N ARG A 811 -21.50 3.71 23.36
CA ARG A 811 -21.43 4.00 21.93
C ARG A 811 -20.62 2.94 21.21
N GLY A 812 -21.14 2.46 20.09
CA GLY A 812 -20.46 1.46 19.29
C GLY A 812 -20.91 1.40 17.84
N ALA A 813 -20.10 0.71 17.05
CA ALA A 813 -20.37 0.39 15.66
C ALA A 813 -20.37 -1.12 15.48
N MET A 814 -21.04 -1.62 14.44
CA MET A 814 -21.10 -3.05 14.15
C MET A 814 -20.52 -3.36 12.79
N TYR A 815 -19.74 -4.44 12.73
CA TYR A 815 -19.07 -4.92 11.54
C TYR A 815 -19.36 -6.40 11.35
N GLN A 816 -19.50 -6.83 10.11
CA GLN A 816 -19.62 -8.26 9.79
C GLN A 816 -18.39 -9.03 10.30
N SER A 817 -18.61 -10.22 10.87
CA SER A 817 -17.54 -11.13 11.29
C SER A 817 -16.96 -11.91 10.10
N LEU A 818 -15.73 -12.42 10.24
CA LEU A 818 -15.18 -13.38 9.28
C LEU A 818 -15.85 -14.75 9.45
N PHE A 819 -16.41 -15.04 10.62
CA PHE A 819 -17.19 -16.23 10.89
C PHE A 819 -18.59 -16.14 10.29
N VAL A 820 -18.67 -16.27 8.97
CA VAL A 820 -19.94 -16.36 8.26
C VAL A 820 -20.56 -17.74 8.51
N TYR A 821 -21.82 -17.73 8.93
CA TYR A 821 -22.57 -18.96 9.16
C TYR A 821 -22.97 -19.62 7.84
N PRO A 822 -22.69 -20.90 7.66
CA PRO A 822 -23.04 -21.62 6.44
C PRO A 822 -24.53 -21.97 6.39
N ASP A 823 -25.21 -21.59 5.32
CA ASP A 823 -26.59 -22.02 5.03
C ASP A 823 -26.68 -23.46 4.46
N THR A 824 -25.53 -24.12 4.27
CA THR A 824 -25.40 -25.53 3.87
C THR A 824 -25.43 -26.46 5.09
N ASN A 825 -25.54 -27.79 4.95
CA ASN A 825 -25.44 -28.76 6.07
C ASN A 825 -24.00 -29.22 6.38
N GLN A 826 -22.98 -28.42 6.03
CA GLN A 826 -21.58 -28.80 6.23
C GLN A 826 -21.24 -28.99 7.72
N PRO A 827 -20.42 -30.00 8.08
CA PRO A 827 -19.99 -30.19 9.46
C PRO A 827 -19.02 -29.08 9.89
N ILE A 828 -19.01 -28.75 11.18
CA ILE A 828 -18.28 -27.61 11.73
C ILE A 828 -17.36 -28.04 12.87
N ILE A 829 -16.11 -27.59 12.84
CA ILE A 829 -15.18 -27.61 13.97
C ILE A 829 -14.98 -26.18 14.46
N MET A 830 -15.13 -25.96 15.76
CA MET A 830 -14.86 -24.70 16.44
C MET A 830 -13.68 -24.90 17.38
N VAL A 831 -12.68 -24.04 17.31
CA VAL A 831 -11.45 -24.10 18.11
C VAL A 831 -11.25 -22.77 18.81
N GLY A 832 -11.28 -22.74 20.14
CA GLY A 832 -11.02 -21.52 20.88
C GLY A 832 -10.49 -21.73 22.28
N ALA A 833 -9.93 -20.69 22.88
CA ALA A 833 -9.48 -20.72 24.27
C ALA A 833 -9.84 -19.43 25.02
N GLY A 834 -10.24 -19.57 26.28
CA GLY A 834 -10.72 -18.47 27.11
C GLY A 834 -11.83 -17.68 26.43
N THR A 835 -11.67 -16.35 26.32
CA THR A 835 -12.66 -15.48 25.65
C THR A 835 -12.83 -15.76 24.16
N GLY A 836 -11.97 -16.60 23.56
CA GLY A 836 -12.13 -17.17 22.22
C GLY A 836 -13.45 -17.94 22.02
N ILE A 837 -14.14 -18.31 23.10
CA ILE A 837 -15.46 -18.96 23.03
C ILE A 837 -16.59 -18.04 22.55
N ALA A 838 -16.38 -16.72 22.56
CA ALA A 838 -17.44 -15.75 22.26
C ALA A 838 -18.24 -16.07 20.98
N PRO A 839 -17.63 -16.10 19.78
CA PRO A 839 -18.38 -16.41 18.55
C PRO A 839 -18.98 -17.82 18.55
N PHE A 840 -18.37 -18.77 19.25
CA PHE A 840 -18.86 -20.15 19.29
C PHE A 840 -20.09 -20.29 20.16
N ARG A 841 -20.24 -19.47 21.21
CA ARG A 841 -21.50 -19.36 21.95
C ARG A 841 -22.63 -18.86 21.03
N ALA A 842 -22.38 -17.80 20.25
CA ALA A 842 -23.33 -17.31 19.26
C ALA A 842 -23.70 -18.40 18.24
N LEU A 843 -22.70 -19.15 17.75
CA LEU A 843 -22.89 -20.24 16.81
C LEU A 843 -23.73 -21.39 17.39
N ILE A 844 -23.48 -21.77 18.65
CA ILE A 844 -24.25 -22.80 19.37
C ILE A 844 -25.70 -22.35 19.56
N GLN A 845 -25.95 -21.08 19.86
CA GLN A 845 -27.31 -20.53 19.95
C GLN A 845 -28.03 -20.57 18.60
N GLN A 846 -27.33 -20.21 17.51
CA GLN A 846 -27.87 -20.36 16.16
C GLN A 846 -28.25 -21.81 15.86
N LEU A 847 -27.35 -22.76 16.14
CA LEU A 847 -27.58 -24.19 15.92
C LEU A 847 -28.76 -24.73 16.75
N ARG A 848 -28.96 -24.23 17.98
CA ARG A 848 -30.15 -24.55 18.80
C ARG A 848 -31.44 -24.10 18.12
N VAL A 849 -31.47 -22.91 17.55
CA VAL A 849 -32.64 -22.38 16.82
C VAL A 849 -32.89 -23.19 15.54
N GLU A 850 -31.84 -23.53 14.79
CA GLU A 850 -31.99 -24.37 13.59
C GLU A 850 -32.52 -25.77 13.92
N LYS A 851 -32.04 -26.37 15.00
CA LYS A 851 -32.49 -27.70 15.43
C LYS A 851 -33.95 -27.69 15.87
N SER A 852 -34.37 -26.67 16.62
CA SER A 852 -35.75 -26.54 17.12
C SER A 852 -36.75 -26.14 16.03
N ASN A 853 -36.41 -25.16 15.18
CA ASN A 853 -37.37 -24.57 14.23
C ASN A 853 -37.31 -25.19 12.82
N LYS A 854 -36.15 -25.71 12.40
CA LYS A 854 -35.94 -26.20 11.01
C LYS A 854 -35.71 -27.71 10.94
N ASN A 855 -35.69 -28.43 12.07
CA ASN A 855 -35.33 -29.84 12.18
C ASN A 855 -34.04 -30.22 11.41
N ARG A 856 -33.10 -29.27 11.31
CA ARG A 856 -31.79 -29.45 10.67
C ARG A 856 -30.75 -29.73 11.76
N SER A 857 -29.92 -30.74 11.53
CA SER A 857 -28.81 -31.09 12.42
C SER A 857 -27.58 -31.37 11.56
N ARG A 858 -26.43 -30.87 11.99
CA ARG A 858 -25.13 -31.05 11.32
C ARG A 858 -24.07 -31.45 12.35
N PRO A 859 -23.09 -32.30 12.00
CA PRO A 859 -22.00 -32.62 12.92
C PRO A 859 -21.26 -31.36 13.34
N THR A 860 -21.17 -31.12 14.64
CA THR A 860 -20.56 -29.90 15.19
C THR A 860 -19.67 -30.25 16.38
N HIS A 861 -18.41 -29.86 16.34
CA HIS A 861 -17.41 -30.22 17.34
C HIS A 861 -16.79 -28.94 17.94
N LEU A 862 -16.71 -28.86 19.26
CA LEU A 862 -16.05 -27.76 19.96
C LEU A 862 -14.79 -28.26 20.65
N TYR A 863 -13.65 -27.64 20.33
CA TYR A 863 -12.38 -27.78 21.02
C TYR A 863 -12.10 -26.51 21.81
N TYR A 864 -12.17 -26.59 23.14
CA TYR A 864 -12.10 -25.45 24.03
C TYR A 864 -10.97 -25.56 25.06
N GLY A 865 -10.16 -24.50 25.18
CA GLY A 865 -9.07 -24.41 26.15
C GLY A 865 -9.36 -23.42 27.28
N CYS A 866 -9.08 -23.83 28.52
CA CYS A 866 -9.13 -22.95 29.70
C CYS A 866 -8.08 -23.37 30.73
N ASN A 867 -7.87 -22.56 31.77
CA ASN A 867 -6.90 -22.88 32.82
C ASN A 867 -7.41 -23.99 33.73
N GLY A 868 -8.69 -23.96 34.08
CA GLY A 868 -9.36 -24.92 34.94
C GLY A 868 -10.87 -24.70 34.94
N ASP A 869 -11.56 -25.28 35.92
CA ASP A 869 -13.01 -25.07 36.06
C ASP A 869 -13.40 -23.61 36.35
N ILE A 870 -12.49 -22.83 36.95
CA ILE A 870 -12.72 -21.42 37.31
C ILE A 870 -12.93 -20.50 36.11
N ASP A 871 -12.35 -20.84 34.96
CA ASP A 871 -12.45 -20.09 33.72
C ASP A 871 -13.00 -20.93 32.54
N PHE A 872 -13.70 -22.03 32.86
CA PHE A 872 -14.58 -22.71 31.91
C PHE A 872 -15.85 -21.88 31.68
N LEU A 873 -15.71 -20.85 30.84
CA LEU A 873 -16.76 -19.92 30.49
C LEU A 873 -17.98 -20.64 29.89
N TYR A 874 -19.17 -20.30 30.38
CA TYR A 874 -20.45 -20.85 29.91
C TYR A 874 -20.58 -22.38 30.01
N LYS A 875 -19.83 -23.04 30.90
CA LYS A 875 -19.79 -24.50 31.09
C LYS A 875 -21.18 -25.16 31.01
N LYS A 876 -22.12 -24.74 31.86
CA LYS A 876 -23.49 -25.29 31.89
C LYS A 876 -24.22 -25.15 30.54
N GLU A 877 -24.06 -24.02 29.86
CA GLU A 877 -24.70 -23.79 28.56
C GLU A 877 -24.11 -24.70 27.47
N ILE A 878 -22.80 -24.93 27.49
CA ILE A 878 -22.09 -25.75 26.49
C ILE A 878 -22.33 -27.25 26.73
N GLU A 879 -22.29 -27.70 27.98
CA GLU A 879 -22.59 -29.07 28.37
C GLU A 879 -24.04 -29.44 28.03
N ASP A 880 -25.00 -28.53 28.28
CA ASP A 880 -26.39 -28.70 27.87
C ASP A 880 -26.54 -28.78 26.34
N ALA A 881 -25.77 -28.00 25.58
CA ALA A 881 -25.77 -28.08 24.12
C ALA A 881 -25.27 -29.44 23.62
N CYS A 882 -24.27 -30.03 24.29
CA CYS A 882 -23.79 -31.38 24.00
C CYS A 882 -24.84 -32.44 24.38
N ALA A 883 -25.44 -32.36 25.59
CA ALA A 883 -26.45 -33.31 26.06
C ALA A 883 -27.71 -33.32 25.18
N LYS A 884 -28.10 -32.16 24.63
CA LYS A 884 -29.22 -32.03 23.68
C LYS A 884 -28.82 -32.33 22.24
N GLY A 885 -27.57 -32.73 21.98
CA GLY A 885 -27.05 -33.06 20.66
C GLY A 885 -27.03 -31.89 19.68
N VAL A 886 -26.92 -30.65 20.16
CA VAL A 886 -26.61 -29.46 19.33
C VAL A 886 -25.12 -29.50 18.97
N LEU A 887 -24.28 -29.81 19.96
CA LEU A 887 -22.89 -30.22 19.73
C LEU A 887 -22.84 -31.75 19.63
N SER A 888 -22.11 -32.24 18.64
CA SER A 888 -21.83 -33.67 18.45
C SER A 888 -20.71 -34.14 19.36
N SER A 889 -19.72 -33.29 19.64
CA SER A 889 -18.73 -33.54 20.69
C SER A 889 -18.21 -32.24 21.30
N LEU A 890 -17.74 -32.35 22.54
CA LEU A 890 -17.08 -31.31 23.30
C LEU A 890 -15.74 -31.85 23.80
N HIS A 891 -14.66 -31.16 23.44
CA HIS A 891 -13.30 -31.46 23.86
C HIS A 891 -12.78 -30.28 24.68
N VAL A 892 -12.42 -30.51 25.95
CA VAL A 892 -11.95 -29.46 26.86
C VAL A 892 -10.52 -29.76 27.28
N SER A 893 -9.63 -28.81 27.07
CA SER A 893 -8.21 -28.89 27.44
C SER A 893 -7.92 -27.93 28.59
N TYR A 894 -7.38 -28.46 29.70
CA TYR A 894 -7.02 -27.69 30.88
C TYR A 894 -5.50 -27.46 30.93
N SER A 895 -5.08 -26.19 30.89
CA SER A 895 -3.67 -25.83 30.86
C SER A 895 -2.97 -25.93 32.23
N GLN A 896 -3.71 -25.79 33.33
CA GLN A 896 -3.12 -25.96 34.67
C GLN A 896 -2.99 -27.45 34.99
N PRO A 897 -1.80 -27.90 35.43
CA PRO A 897 -1.61 -29.27 35.87
C PRO A 897 -2.45 -29.53 37.14
N SER A 898 -3.05 -30.71 37.20
CA SER A 898 -3.72 -31.23 38.40
C SER A 898 -2.82 -32.27 39.07
N SER A 899 -3.23 -32.80 40.23
CA SER A 899 -2.54 -33.95 40.85
C SER A 899 -2.53 -35.20 39.96
N GLU A 900 -3.37 -35.25 38.92
CA GLU A 900 -3.62 -36.43 38.08
C GLU A 900 -3.27 -36.22 36.58
N SER A 901 -2.96 -34.99 36.14
CA SER A 901 -2.70 -34.69 34.72
C SER A 901 -1.65 -33.59 34.52
N GLN A 902 -0.75 -33.77 33.54
CA GLN A 902 0.07 -32.67 33.04
C GLN A 902 -0.81 -31.68 32.24
N GLY A 903 -0.45 -30.40 32.25
CA GLY A 903 -1.19 -29.36 31.51
C GLY A 903 -1.30 -29.70 30.02
N PHE A 904 -2.49 -29.53 29.46
CA PHE A 904 -2.83 -29.99 28.11
C PHE A 904 -3.55 -28.87 27.35
N TYR A 905 -3.10 -28.56 26.13
CA TYR A 905 -3.64 -27.45 25.34
C TYR A 905 -4.45 -27.93 24.14
N VAL A 906 -5.22 -27.01 23.56
CA VAL A 906 -6.14 -27.32 22.45
C VAL A 906 -5.39 -27.85 21.22
N GLN A 907 -4.19 -27.34 20.93
CA GLN A 907 -3.36 -27.86 19.84
C GLN A 907 -2.95 -29.33 20.04
N ASP A 908 -2.79 -29.77 21.28
CA ASP A 908 -2.39 -31.14 21.61
C ASP A 908 -3.58 -32.08 21.35
N GLU A 909 -4.79 -31.67 21.72
CA GLU A 909 -6.03 -32.39 21.42
C GLU A 909 -6.27 -32.55 19.91
N LEU A 910 -6.08 -31.46 19.14
CA LEU A 910 -6.21 -31.53 17.68
C LEU A 910 -5.19 -32.48 17.06
N LEU A 911 -3.95 -32.48 17.57
CA LEU A 911 -2.90 -33.36 17.09
C LEU A 911 -3.16 -34.83 17.44
N ALA A 912 -3.68 -35.10 18.64
CA ALA A 912 -4.13 -36.43 19.05
C ALA A 912 -5.25 -36.96 18.13
N GLN A 913 -6.10 -36.07 17.64
CA GLN A 913 -7.19 -36.38 16.72
C GLN A 913 -6.87 -36.09 15.25
N LYS A 914 -5.59 -36.01 14.86
CA LYS A 914 -5.16 -35.61 13.50
C LYS A 914 -5.88 -36.33 12.35
N ALA A 915 -6.20 -37.61 12.50
CA ALA A 915 -6.89 -38.39 11.46
C ALA A 915 -8.34 -37.90 11.25
N PHE A 916 -9.04 -37.61 12.34
CA PHE A 916 -10.39 -37.04 12.32
C PHE A 916 -10.37 -35.62 11.72
N ILE A 917 -9.49 -34.75 12.19
CA ILE A 917 -9.35 -33.38 11.68
C ILE A 917 -9.05 -33.37 10.18
N ARG A 918 -8.16 -34.26 9.73
CA ARG A 918 -7.83 -34.42 8.31
C ARG A 918 -9.04 -34.89 7.50
N SER A 919 -9.79 -35.86 8.00
CA SER A 919 -10.99 -36.35 7.32
C SER A 919 -12.08 -35.28 7.22
N HIS A 920 -12.35 -34.58 8.31
CA HIS A 920 -13.35 -33.51 8.38
C HIS A 920 -13.09 -32.44 7.31
N LEU A 921 -11.84 -32.01 7.15
CA LEU A 921 -11.48 -30.96 6.20
C LEU A 921 -11.38 -31.45 4.75
N LEU A 922 -10.82 -32.63 4.51
CA LEU A 922 -10.52 -33.10 3.16
C LEU A 922 -11.63 -33.94 2.53
N HIS A 923 -12.28 -34.80 3.31
CA HIS A 923 -13.33 -35.70 2.82
C HIS A 923 -14.72 -35.10 3.01
N ASP A 924 -15.01 -34.61 4.22
CA ASP A 924 -16.35 -34.12 4.56
C ASP A 924 -16.57 -32.67 4.11
N LYS A 925 -15.51 -32.01 3.62
CA LYS A 925 -15.48 -30.59 3.23
C LYS A 925 -16.03 -29.68 4.33
N GLY A 926 -15.79 -30.06 5.58
CA GLY A 926 -16.23 -29.36 6.76
C GLY A 926 -15.51 -28.03 6.95
N LEU A 927 -16.07 -27.20 7.82
CA LEU A 927 -15.53 -25.90 8.17
C LEU A 927 -14.75 -26.00 9.49
N LEU A 928 -13.70 -25.21 9.63
CA LEU A 928 -12.93 -25.06 10.86
C LEU A 928 -12.74 -23.58 11.20
N TYR A 929 -13.25 -23.18 12.34
CA TYR A 929 -13.16 -21.81 12.85
C TYR A 929 -12.21 -21.73 14.04
N VAL A 930 -11.27 -20.79 14.03
CA VAL A 930 -10.30 -20.58 15.11
C VAL A 930 -10.41 -19.19 15.70
N CYS A 931 -10.69 -19.10 17.00
CA CYS A 931 -10.91 -17.84 17.69
C CYS A 931 -10.17 -17.75 19.03
N GLY A 932 -9.52 -16.61 19.30
CA GLY A 932 -8.78 -16.39 20.55
C GLY A 932 -7.57 -15.49 20.37
N SER A 933 -6.57 -15.64 21.24
CA SER A 933 -5.34 -14.85 21.16
C SER A 933 -4.57 -15.12 19.86
N ARG A 934 -3.80 -14.13 19.38
CA ARG A 934 -2.86 -14.33 18.26
C ARG A 934 -1.89 -15.48 18.51
N VAL A 935 -1.49 -15.70 19.76
CA VAL A 935 -0.61 -16.82 20.17
C VAL A 935 -1.31 -18.16 19.93
N LEU A 936 -2.57 -18.31 20.37
CA LEU A 936 -3.37 -19.50 20.07
C LEU A 936 -3.47 -19.71 18.55
N GLY A 937 -3.81 -18.67 17.80
CA GLY A 937 -3.92 -18.74 16.34
C GLY A 937 -2.65 -19.26 15.66
N GLN A 938 -1.47 -18.84 16.13
CA GLN A 938 -0.17 -19.33 15.64
C GLN A 938 0.02 -20.83 15.92
N TYR A 939 -0.25 -21.27 17.16
CA TYR A 939 -0.11 -22.69 17.52
C TYR A 939 -1.08 -23.57 16.74
N ILE A 940 -2.36 -23.18 16.64
CA ILE A 940 -3.34 -23.94 15.86
C ILE A 940 -2.94 -24.01 14.38
N ARG A 941 -2.43 -22.90 13.81
CA ARG A 941 -1.93 -22.91 12.43
C ARG A 941 -0.79 -23.91 12.25
N GLN A 942 0.23 -23.89 13.12
CA GLN A 942 1.35 -24.84 13.07
C GLN A 942 0.90 -26.30 13.22
N THR A 943 -0.08 -26.55 14.09
CA THR A 943 -0.67 -27.89 14.26
C THR A 943 -1.41 -28.33 13.01
N LEU A 944 -2.21 -27.46 12.39
CA LEU A 944 -2.90 -27.77 11.13
C LEU A 944 -1.91 -27.97 9.97
N GLU A 945 -0.82 -27.20 9.91
CA GLU A 945 0.27 -27.42 8.95
C GLU A 945 0.88 -28.81 9.12
N THR A 946 1.02 -29.28 10.36
CA THR A 946 1.49 -30.63 10.68
C THR A 946 0.49 -31.71 10.27
N ILE A 947 -0.82 -31.45 10.40
CA ILE A 947 -1.89 -32.41 10.06
C ILE A 947 -2.13 -32.51 8.54
N LEU A 948 -2.03 -31.40 7.81
CA LEU A 948 -2.51 -31.27 6.42
C LEU A 948 -1.43 -30.98 5.38
N ASP A 949 -0.24 -30.49 5.77
CA ASP A 949 0.72 -29.73 4.94
C ASP A 949 0.30 -28.26 4.70
N ILE A 950 1.29 -27.36 4.67
CA ILE A 950 1.09 -25.91 4.56
C ILE A 950 0.37 -25.47 3.28
N ASN A 951 0.61 -26.13 2.15
CA ASN A 951 -0.06 -25.76 0.89
C ASN A 951 -1.54 -26.12 0.92
N VAL A 952 -1.87 -27.27 1.53
CA VAL A 952 -3.26 -27.70 1.69
C VAL A 952 -3.99 -26.75 2.64
N LEU A 953 -3.35 -26.38 3.76
CA LEU A 953 -3.92 -25.42 4.68
C LEU A 953 -4.17 -24.06 4.02
N ASP A 954 -3.20 -23.52 3.27
CA ASP A 954 -3.36 -22.24 2.57
C ASP A 954 -4.51 -22.31 1.53
N ALA A 955 -4.64 -23.40 0.79
CA ALA A 955 -5.76 -23.59 -0.14
C ALA A 955 -7.13 -23.64 0.57
N LEU A 956 -7.22 -24.33 1.72
CA LEU A 956 -8.44 -24.37 2.52
C LEU A 956 -8.79 -23.01 3.13
N MET A 957 -7.78 -22.22 3.52
CA MET A 957 -7.97 -20.84 3.98
C MET A 957 -8.45 -19.93 2.84
N HIS A 958 -7.89 -20.06 1.63
CA HIS A 958 -8.33 -19.31 0.46
C HIS A 958 -9.79 -19.60 0.06
N ARG A 959 -10.26 -20.83 0.30
CA ARG A 959 -11.65 -21.26 0.05
C ARG A 959 -12.60 -20.96 1.22
N ASN A 960 -12.16 -20.22 2.24
CA ASN A 960 -12.93 -19.93 3.45
C ASN A 960 -13.43 -21.18 4.20
N GLN A 961 -12.74 -22.32 4.08
CA GLN A 961 -13.05 -23.52 4.85
C GLN A 961 -12.35 -23.52 6.21
N VAL A 962 -11.15 -22.94 6.29
CA VAL A 962 -10.43 -22.70 7.54
C VAL A 962 -10.32 -21.20 7.77
N ILE A 963 -10.94 -20.69 8.83
CA ILE A 963 -11.03 -19.26 9.09
C ILE A 963 -10.48 -18.95 10.48
N PHE A 964 -9.61 -17.94 10.55
CA PHE A 964 -9.02 -17.44 11.79
C PHE A 964 -9.56 -16.04 12.09
N GLU A 965 -10.06 -15.83 13.30
CA GLU A 965 -10.37 -14.51 13.84
C GLU A 965 -9.71 -14.37 15.22
N THR A 966 -8.46 -13.89 15.22
CA THR A 966 -7.61 -13.81 16.41
C THR A 966 -7.26 -12.36 16.75
N TRP A 967 -7.05 -12.08 18.05
CA TRP A 967 -6.79 -10.74 18.58
C TRP A 967 -5.54 -10.65 19.46
#